data_AF-A0A0F9WWJ5-F1
#
_entry.id   AF-A0A0F9WWJ5-F1
#
_cell.length_a   1.000
_cell.length_b   1.000
_cell.length_c   1.000
_cell.angle_alpha   90.00
_cell.angle_beta   90.00
_cell.angle_gamma   90.00
#
_symmetry.space_group_name_H-M   'P 1'
#
loop_
_entity.id
_entity.type
_entity.pdbx_description
1 polymer ?
#
loop_
_entity_poly.entity_id
_entity_poly.type
_entity_poly.pdbx_seq_one_letter_code
_entity_poly.pdbx_strand_id
1 'polypeptide(L)'
;MFVTKHAAELCALLVNDLYGELPSRILAALFTKGRSTITQLGLYTQLGPRQIRNGLGVLIQQNLLYHHTDADTKRTTYEANPGTCYNLVRSGKILEMIESQYGKAERDLVQTLLLLGYARIAELTHAYVSRAPRSNGHANGNGVNRADSGLIESEAELHNVLSHLIRCEIIETVRPQSFRNPSDVYHEIEAEVTKTAPGEKATKTKIDQQRQIMEQYRAFKDQPKALKRQLDQFGGPVTKRRKLGSGLGEEDRAMEDDMPPLNPNVVVRVNYDKCLVELRSHRLASFAKDTLGEVTGEVYRTLLGLLTMDVSRCRADPFLGEESIAQQATATTMDVYEHLDESVNVTAGIGKAPKDKIDYQSAEKIKTAPAGNDMINDDSDEDPSGPFDSDDSDDMGTKGSFSRRSRSVSKTNGARPTKVTFEDAATSTDNRLDQMRAHLLLLAESKHRFVRHCGTQGRGQWTVDFDQVMERLRETELDASIEQSFGRHGLRLTRILREKGKLDEKMLPSAALMKKTDVQAKMLAMQMAGLVDVQEVPKDNTRVANRTLFFWFFDRERSQAQILDDLYKAMVRALQTLQVERHRERNILSFVERKDVMGKEEEVMTAEHYNKYNRHLEEQNKLLGQVMRLDEMVSIFREY
;
A
#
# COMPACT_ATOMS: atom_id res chain seq x y z
N MET A 1 8.28 -18.82 8.10
CA MET A 1 7.29 -17.83 8.58
C MET A 1 6.09 -18.60 9.12
N PHE A 2 5.89 -18.65 10.44
CA PHE A 2 4.72 -19.33 11.00
C PHE A 2 3.49 -18.47 10.79
N VAL A 3 2.61 -18.90 9.89
CA VAL A 3 1.29 -18.31 9.71
C VAL A 3 0.48 -18.63 10.96
N THR A 4 -0.15 -17.62 11.57
CA THR A 4 -1.09 -17.85 12.67
C THR A 4 -2.18 -18.82 12.24
N LYS A 5 -2.71 -19.62 13.18
CA LYS A 5 -3.77 -20.58 12.88
C LYS A 5 -4.95 -19.97 12.11
N HIS A 6 -5.42 -18.79 12.52
CA HIS A 6 -6.56 -18.14 11.87
C HIS A 6 -6.26 -17.67 10.44
N ALA A 7 -5.05 -17.16 10.18
CA ALA A 7 -4.64 -16.80 8.81
C ALA A 7 -4.54 -18.03 7.88
N ALA A 8 -4.06 -19.17 8.38
CA ALA A 8 -4.00 -20.41 7.60
C ALA A 8 -5.42 -20.94 7.29
N GLU A 9 -6.31 -20.90 8.28
CA GLU A 9 -7.72 -21.25 8.12
C GLU A 9 -8.43 -20.33 7.12
N LEU A 10 -8.18 -19.03 7.19
CA LEU A 10 -8.70 -18.04 6.25
C LEU A 10 -8.28 -18.36 4.81
N CYS A 11 -6.99 -18.62 4.58
CA CYS A 11 -6.47 -19.01 3.27
C CYS A 11 -7.15 -20.28 2.74
N ALA A 12 -7.32 -21.30 3.59
CA ALA A 12 -8.01 -22.53 3.21
C ALA A 12 -9.49 -22.30 2.86
N LEU A 13 -10.19 -21.43 3.59
CA LEU A 13 -11.59 -21.08 3.30
C LEU A 13 -11.73 -20.34 1.97
N LEU A 14 -10.83 -19.40 1.67
CA LEU A 14 -10.83 -18.67 0.40
C LEU A 14 -10.60 -19.61 -0.79
N VAL A 15 -9.63 -20.52 -0.66
CA VAL A 15 -9.36 -21.53 -1.69
C VAL A 15 -10.52 -22.51 -1.84
N ASN A 16 -11.21 -22.84 -0.74
CA ASN A 16 -12.42 -23.64 -0.81
C ASN A 16 -13.53 -22.93 -1.59
N ASP A 17 -13.72 -21.63 -1.35
CA ASP A 17 -14.78 -20.83 -2.00
C ASP A 17 -14.52 -20.66 -3.50
N LEU A 18 -13.26 -20.45 -3.89
CA LEU A 18 -12.89 -20.17 -5.29
C LEU A 18 -12.59 -21.42 -6.12
N TYR A 19 -11.99 -22.45 -5.52
CA TYR A 19 -11.43 -23.60 -6.24
C TYR A 19 -11.91 -24.96 -5.71
N GLY A 20 -12.72 -24.96 -4.65
CA GLY A 20 -13.35 -26.15 -4.09
C GLY A 20 -12.56 -26.88 -3.00
N GLU A 21 -13.18 -27.93 -2.47
CA GLU A 21 -12.72 -28.64 -1.27
C GLU A 21 -11.40 -29.38 -1.47
N LEU A 22 -11.18 -29.97 -2.66
CA LEU A 22 -10.01 -30.78 -2.94
C LEU A 22 -8.69 -29.97 -2.85
N PRO A 23 -8.52 -28.84 -3.56
CA PRO A 23 -7.38 -27.95 -3.36
C PRO A 23 -7.26 -27.42 -1.92
N SER A 24 -8.39 -27.04 -1.30
CA SER A 24 -8.40 -26.50 0.07
C SER A 24 -7.86 -27.50 1.10
N ARG A 25 -8.26 -28.76 1.03
CA ARG A 25 -7.79 -29.83 1.94
C ARG A 25 -6.29 -30.07 1.82
N ILE A 26 -5.75 -30.04 0.60
CA ILE A 26 -4.31 -30.19 0.36
C ILE A 26 -3.56 -28.98 0.92
N LEU A 27 -4.06 -27.76 0.67
CA LEU A 27 -3.46 -26.53 1.18
C LEU A 27 -3.46 -26.48 2.71
N ALA A 28 -4.56 -26.87 3.37
CA ALA A 28 -4.63 -26.96 4.83
C ALA A 28 -3.62 -27.97 5.42
N ALA A 29 -3.40 -29.10 4.74
CA ALA A 29 -2.36 -30.06 5.12
C ALA A 29 -0.95 -29.44 5.00
N LEU A 30 -0.70 -28.67 3.93
CA LEU A 30 0.58 -27.97 3.75
C LEU A 30 0.82 -26.88 4.79
N PHE A 31 -0.20 -26.11 5.19
CA PHE A 31 -0.05 -25.13 6.27
C PHE A 31 0.24 -25.77 7.63
N THR A 32 -0.35 -26.94 7.91
CA THR A 32 -0.22 -27.61 9.22
C THR A 32 1.02 -28.50 9.33
N LYS A 33 1.45 -29.14 8.24
CA LYS A 33 2.58 -30.07 8.20
C LYS A 33 3.84 -29.48 7.57
N GLY A 34 3.73 -28.32 6.93
CA GLY A 34 4.82 -27.70 6.20
C GLY A 34 5.14 -28.42 4.89
N ARG A 35 6.39 -28.25 4.44
CA ARG A 35 6.89 -28.80 3.18
C ARG A 35 6.66 -30.30 3.09
N SER A 36 5.99 -30.74 2.04
CA SER A 36 5.55 -32.13 1.87
C SER A 36 5.70 -32.61 0.42
N THR A 37 5.90 -33.92 0.26
CA THR A 37 5.87 -34.64 -1.02
C THR A 37 4.49 -35.21 -1.31
N ILE A 38 4.22 -35.67 -2.54
CA ILE A 38 2.94 -36.31 -2.90
C ILE A 38 2.61 -37.51 -2.00
N THR A 39 3.61 -38.32 -1.63
CA THR A 39 3.41 -39.49 -0.78
C THR A 39 3.01 -39.10 0.63
N GLN A 40 3.67 -38.08 1.21
CA GLN A 40 3.31 -37.53 2.51
C GLN A 40 1.91 -36.89 2.50
N LEU A 41 1.58 -36.13 1.46
CA LEU A 41 0.26 -35.54 1.29
C LEU A 41 -0.84 -36.60 1.22
N GLY A 42 -0.58 -37.75 0.58
CA GLY A 42 -1.53 -38.86 0.56
C GLY A 42 -1.79 -39.45 1.94
N LEU A 43 -0.77 -39.55 2.78
CA LEU A 43 -0.92 -40.00 4.16
C LEU A 43 -1.69 -38.97 5.02
N TYR A 44 -1.37 -37.68 4.89
CA TYR A 44 -1.99 -36.63 5.71
C TYR A 44 -3.44 -36.35 5.32
N THR A 45 -3.74 -36.41 4.02
CA THR A 45 -5.07 -36.06 3.50
C THR A 45 -5.95 -37.27 3.28
N GLN A 46 -5.42 -38.49 3.26
CA GLN A 46 -6.13 -39.72 2.86
C GLN A 46 -6.71 -39.66 1.43
N LEU A 47 -6.12 -38.83 0.57
CA LEU A 47 -6.53 -38.69 -0.83
C LEU A 47 -5.69 -39.61 -1.73
N GLY A 48 -6.29 -40.08 -2.83
CA GLY A 48 -5.57 -40.86 -3.83
C GLY A 48 -4.55 -40.01 -4.60
N PRO A 49 -3.47 -40.61 -5.13
CA PRO A 49 -2.40 -39.86 -5.81
C PRO A 49 -2.90 -39.06 -7.03
N ARG A 50 -3.93 -39.54 -7.72
CA ARG A 50 -4.57 -38.82 -8.83
C ARG A 50 -5.29 -37.55 -8.35
N GLN A 51 -6.02 -37.62 -7.24
CA GLN A 51 -6.70 -36.46 -6.65
C GLN A 51 -5.68 -35.43 -6.17
N ILE A 52 -4.58 -35.87 -5.55
CA ILE A 52 -3.51 -34.98 -5.11
C ILE A 52 -2.88 -34.26 -6.30
N ARG A 53 -2.56 -34.96 -7.39
CA ARG A 53 -2.01 -34.32 -8.60
C ARG A 53 -2.97 -33.30 -9.21
N ASN A 54 -4.26 -33.62 -9.27
CA ASN A 54 -5.27 -32.68 -9.77
C ASN A 54 -5.37 -31.43 -8.88
N GLY A 55 -5.45 -31.61 -7.56
CA GLY A 55 -5.53 -30.49 -6.61
C GLY A 55 -4.25 -29.65 -6.60
N LEU A 56 -3.06 -30.28 -6.62
CA LEU A 56 -1.79 -29.57 -6.76
C LEU A 56 -1.71 -28.81 -8.09
N GLY A 57 -2.24 -29.38 -9.19
CA GLY A 57 -2.29 -28.70 -10.48
C GLY A 57 -3.05 -27.38 -10.42
N VAL A 58 -4.22 -27.37 -9.76
CA VAL A 58 -5.00 -26.14 -9.54
C VAL A 58 -4.24 -25.15 -8.67
N LEU A 59 -3.67 -25.60 -7.54
CA LEU A 59 -2.95 -24.72 -6.63
C LEU A 59 -1.68 -24.12 -7.26
N ILE A 60 -0.98 -24.86 -8.13
CA ILE A 60 0.18 -24.36 -8.87
C ILE A 60 -0.25 -23.35 -9.93
N GLN A 61 -1.30 -23.67 -10.71
CA GLN A 61 -1.85 -22.78 -11.73
C GLN A 61 -2.23 -21.41 -11.14
N GLN A 62 -2.79 -21.41 -9.93
CA GLN A 62 -3.20 -20.20 -9.20
C GLN A 62 -2.07 -19.58 -8.37
N ASN A 63 -0.82 -20.05 -8.52
CA ASN A 63 0.37 -19.53 -7.84
C ASN A 63 0.28 -19.54 -6.29
N LEU A 64 -0.41 -20.54 -5.74
CA LEU A 64 -0.68 -20.66 -4.29
C LEU A 64 0.39 -21.49 -3.55
N LEU A 65 1.28 -22.15 -4.30
CA LEU A 65 2.32 -23.03 -3.76
C LEU A 65 3.70 -22.65 -4.27
N TYR A 66 4.69 -22.84 -3.42
CA TYR A 66 6.06 -23.07 -3.86
C TYR A 66 6.27 -24.54 -4.19
N HIS A 67 7.05 -24.81 -5.24
CA HIS A 67 7.49 -26.15 -5.56
C HIS A 67 8.94 -26.17 -6.04
N HIS A 68 9.63 -27.24 -5.72
CA HIS A 68 10.99 -27.48 -6.18
C HIS A 68 11.18 -28.98 -6.42
N THR A 69 11.83 -29.30 -7.54
CA THR A 69 12.29 -30.65 -7.84
C THR A 69 13.80 -30.66 -7.72
N ASP A 70 14.29 -31.39 -6.72
CA ASP A 70 15.71 -31.60 -6.52
C ASP A 70 16.29 -32.41 -7.70
N ALA A 71 17.39 -31.92 -8.27
CA ALA A 71 18.05 -32.53 -9.42
C ALA A 71 18.68 -33.88 -9.08
N ASP A 72 19.19 -34.04 -7.86
CA ASP A 72 19.91 -35.24 -7.42
C ASP A 72 18.92 -36.36 -7.07
N THR A 73 17.96 -36.05 -6.20
CA THR A 73 16.98 -37.06 -5.73
C THR A 73 15.78 -37.23 -6.65
N LYS A 74 15.56 -36.32 -7.61
CA LYS A 74 14.37 -36.25 -8.47
C LYS A 74 13.05 -36.21 -7.70
N ARG A 75 13.08 -35.74 -6.45
CA ARG A 75 11.89 -35.62 -5.59
C ARG A 75 11.37 -34.19 -5.64
N THR A 76 10.06 -34.06 -5.88
CA THR A 76 9.38 -32.77 -5.83
C THR A 76 8.77 -32.52 -4.46
N THR A 77 9.11 -31.39 -3.87
CA THR A 77 8.54 -30.89 -2.62
C THR A 77 7.61 -29.72 -2.88
N TYR A 78 6.51 -29.66 -2.15
CA TYR A 78 5.51 -28.60 -2.21
C TYR A 78 5.40 -27.91 -0.86
N GLU A 79 5.23 -26.60 -0.88
CA GLU A 79 5.07 -25.76 0.31
C GLU A 79 4.00 -24.70 0.01
N ALA A 80 3.15 -24.38 0.98
CA ALA A 80 2.15 -23.33 0.80
C ALA A 80 2.83 -21.94 0.71
N ASN A 81 2.34 -21.07 -0.16
CA ASN A 81 2.73 -19.66 -0.21
C ASN A 81 1.66 -18.81 0.51
N PRO A 82 1.87 -18.41 1.77
CA PRO A 82 0.85 -17.71 2.53
C PRO A 82 0.51 -16.31 1.98
N GLY A 83 1.48 -15.64 1.36
CA GLY A 83 1.30 -14.30 0.82
C GLY A 83 0.33 -14.31 -0.35
N THR A 84 0.58 -15.15 -1.36
CA THR A 84 -0.31 -15.26 -2.52
C THR A 84 -1.66 -15.84 -2.16
N CYS A 85 -1.72 -16.78 -1.21
CA CYS A 85 -3.01 -17.29 -0.70
C CYS A 85 -3.85 -16.19 -0.04
N TYR A 86 -3.24 -15.31 0.76
CA TYR A 86 -3.97 -14.21 1.39
C TYR A 86 -4.42 -13.16 0.36
N ASN A 87 -3.62 -12.91 -0.68
CA ASN A 87 -3.95 -11.95 -1.74
C ASN A 87 -5.25 -12.26 -2.51
N LEU A 88 -5.78 -13.48 -2.42
CA LEU A 88 -7.11 -13.81 -2.97
C LEU A 88 -8.21 -12.91 -2.42
N VAL A 89 -8.12 -12.50 -1.14
CA VAL A 89 -9.05 -11.53 -0.53
C VAL A 89 -9.03 -10.19 -1.24
N ARG A 90 -7.85 -9.78 -1.73
CA ARG A 90 -7.60 -8.42 -2.24
C ARG A 90 -8.00 -8.23 -3.69
N SER A 91 -8.40 -9.30 -4.38
CA SER A 91 -8.77 -9.28 -5.81
C SER A 91 -9.71 -8.13 -6.17
N GLY A 92 -10.79 -7.91 -5.40
CA GLY A 92 -11.72 -6.81 -5.63
C GLY A 92 -11.08 -5.41 -5.55
N LYS A 93 -10.31 -5.14 -4.49
CA LYS A 93 -9.62 -3.85 -4.29
C LYS A 93 -8.52 -3.61 -5.32
N ILE A 94 -7.81 -4.66 -5.73
CA ILE A 94 -6.79 -4.59 -6.78
C ILE A 94 -7.46 -4.17 -8.09
N LEU A 95 -8.60 -4.77 -8.44
CA LEU A 95 -9.33 -4.41 -9.66
C LEU A 95 -9.88 -2.98 -9.62
N GLU A 96 -10.44 -2.56 -8.49
CA GLU A 96 -10.92 -1.18 -8.30
C GLU A 96 -9.77 -0.16 -8.42
N MET A 97 -8.62 -0.45 -7.79
CA MET A 97 -7.43 0.38 -7.90
C MET A 97 -6.96 0.48 -9.36
N ILE A 98 -6.90 -0.65 -10.09
CA ILE A 98 -6.44 -0.66 -11.48
C ILE A 98 -7.40 0.12 -12.39
N GLU A 99 -8.71 -0.04 -12.20
CA GLU A 99 -9.72 0.71 -12.95
C GLU A 99 -9.60 2.22 -12.72
N SER A 100 -9.32 2.62 -11.48
CA SER A 100 -9.17 4.03 -11.12
C SER A 100 -7.87 4.68 -11.61
N GLN A 101 -6.77 3.92 -11.69
CA GLN A 101 -5.44 4.44 -12.01
C GLN A 101 -5.06 4.29 -13.48
N TYR A 102 -5.43 3.17 -14.11
CA TYR A 102 -4.97 2.82 -15.45
C TYR A 102 -6.11 2.78 -16.46
N GLY A 103 -7.28 2.28 -16.05
CA GLY A 103 -8.47 2.27 -16.90
C GLY A 103 -9.19 0.92 -16.95
N LYS A 104 -10.27 0.89 -17.75
CA LYS A 104 -11.17 -0.27 -17.85
C LYS A 104 -10.56 -1.44 -18.61
N ALA A 105 -9.74 -1.17 -19.63
CA ALA A 105 -9.08 -2.19 -20.45
C ALA A 105 -8.06 -2.98 -19.61
N GLU A 106 -7.26 -2.26 -18.82
CA GLU A 106 -6.28 -2.80 -17.88
C GLU A 106 -6.95 -3.63 -16.79
N ARG A 107 -8.06 -3.11 -16.24
CA ARG A 107 -8.87 -3.84 -15.25
C ARG A 107 -9.40 -5.15 -15.80
N ASP A 108 -9.93 -5.18 -17.03
CA ASP A 108 -10.42 -6.42 -17.65
C ASP A 108 -9.31 -7.44 -17.89
N LEU A 109 -8.14 -6.98 -18.37
CA LEU A 109 -6.96 -7.83 -18.56
C LEU A 109 -6.47 -8.43 -17.24
N VAL A 110 -6.36 -7.60 -16.19
CA VAL A 110 -5.93 -8.08 -14.87
C VAL A 110 -6.98 -8.99 -14.25
N GLN A 111 -8.27 -8.72 -14.42
CA GLN A 111 -9.35 -9.62 -14.00
C GLN A 111 -9.21 -10.99 -14.66
N THR A 112 -8.96 -11.03 -15.97
CA THR A 112 -8.72 -12.27 -16.71
C THR A 112 -7.49 -13.01 -16.19
N LEU A 113 -6.39 -12.31 -15.91
CA LEU A 113 -5.19 -12.91 -15.33
C LEU A 113 -5.40 -13.44 -13.91
N LEU A 114 -6.15 -12.73 -13.05
CA LEU A 114 -6.47 -13.20 -11.70
C LEU A 114 -7.31 -14.49 -11.72
N LEU A 115 -8.20 -14.66 -12.70
CA LEU A 115 -8.98 -15.88 -12.88
C LEU A 115 -8.12 -17.05 -13.38
N LEU A 116 -7.18 -16.78 -14.28
CA LEU A 116 -6.29 -17.80 -14.85
C LEU A 116 -5.09 -18.15 -13.95
N GLY A 117 -4.69 -17.25 -13.05
CA GLY A 117 -3.48 -17.31 -12.25
C GLY A 117 -2.25 -16.82 -13.01
N TYR A 118 -1.90 -17.49 -14.11
CA TYR A 118 -0.93 -17.03 -15.10
C TYR A 118 -1.32 -17.53 -16.49
N ALA A 119 -0.90 -16.81 -17.53
CA ALA A 119 -1.22 -17.16 -18.91
C ALA A 119 -0.07 -16.85 -19.86
N ARG A 120 0.01 -17.56 -20.98
CA ARG A 120 0.89 -17.17 -22.10
C ARG A 120 0.29 -16.00 -22.85
N ILE A 121 1.13 -15.11 -23.37
CA ILE A 121 0.67 -13.99 -24.19
C ILE A 121 -0.16 -14.51 -25.38
N ALA A 122 0.27 -15.58 -26.06
CA ALA A 122 -0.49 -16.19 -27.15
C ALA A 122 -1.92 -16.63 -26.76
N GLU A 123 -2.10 -17.13 -25.53
CA GLU A 123 -3.40 -17.58 -25.03
C GLU A 123 -4.31 -16.40 -24.73
N LEU A 124 -3.74 -15.32 -24.18
CA LEU A 124 -4.46 -14.06 -23.98
C LEU A 124 -4.87 -13.47 -25.31
N THR A 125 -3.97 -13.37 -26.29
CA THR A 125 -4.28 -12.88 -27.64
C THR A 125 -5.43 -13.67 -28.26
N HIS A 126 -5.38 -14.99 -28.20
CA HIS A 126 -6.47 -15.82 -28.71
C HIS A 126 -7.80 -15.59 -27.96
N ALA A 127 -7.77 -15.46 -26.63
CA ALA A 127 -8.96 -15.22 -25.82
C ALA A 127 -9.62 -13.86 -26.12
N TYR A 128 -8.84 -12.80 -26.31
CA TYR A 128 -9.35 -11.46 -26.61
C TYR A 128 -9.80 -11.31 -28.06
N VAL A 129 -9.04 -11.83 -29.03
CA VAL A 129 -9.43 -11.82 -30.45
C VAL A 129 -10.71 -12.62 -30.71
N SER A 130 -10.95 -13.69 -29.96
CA SER A 130 -12.19 -14.46 -30.07
C SER A 130 -13.42 -13.77 -29.43
N ARG A 131 -13.21 -12.83 -28.49
CA ARG A 131 -14.26 -12.01 -27.89
C ARG A 131 -14.64 -10.80 -28.77
N ALA A 132 -13.73 -10.31 -29.61
CA ALA A 132 -14.00 -9.18 -30.48
C ALA A 132 -15.19 -9.48 -31.42
N PRO A 133 -16.20 -8.59 -31.50
CA PRO A 133 -17.36 -8.81 -32.35
C PRO A 133 -16.92 -8.90 -33.80
N ARG A 134 -17.14 -10.07 -34.44
CA ARG A 134 -16.95 -10.20 -35.89
C ARG A 134 -17.98 -9.32 -36.59
N SER A 135 -17.55 -8.15 -37.07
CA SER A 135 -18.34 -7.32 -37.97
C SER A 135 -18.58 -8.06 -39.28
N ASN A 136 -19.64 -8.86 -39.33
CA ASN A 136 -20.19 -9.41 -40.57
C ASN A 136 -21.44 -8.61 -40.92
N GLY A 137 -21.30 -7.55 -41.72
CA GLY A 137 -22.45 -6.90 -42.33
C GLY A 137 -22.13 -5.53 -42.92
N HIS A 138 -22.32 -5.39 -44.23
CA HIS A 138 -22.49 -4.09 -44.88
C HIS A 138 -23.62 -3.31 -44.19
N ALA A 139 -23.29 -2.28 -43.42
CA ALA A 139 -24.24 -1.30 -42.93
C ALA A 139 -23.88 0.06 -43.54
N ASN A 140 -24.55 0.41 -44.63
CA ASN A 140 -24.72 1.82 -45.02
C ASN A 140 -25.59 2.46 -43.94
N GLY A 141 -24.95 3.03 -42.92
CA GLY A 141 -25.60 3.71 -41.81
C GLY A 141 -24.67 4.75 -41.25
N ASN A 142 -25.07 6.01 -41.38
CA ASN A 142 -24.34 7.20 -40.99
C ASN A 142 -23.76 7.09 -39.56
N GLY A 143 -22.48 7.47 -39.40
CA GLY A 143 -21.71 7.33 -38.18
C GLY A 143 -22.39 7.95 -36.96
N VAL A 144 -22.95 7.10 -36.11
CA VAL A 144 -23.16 7.41 -34.70
C VAL A 144 -21.91 6.89 -33.99
N ASN A 145 -21.11 7.79 -33.44
CA ASN A 145 -19.95 7.48 -32.60
C ASN A 145 -20.30 6.32 -31.67
N ARG A 146 -19.75 5.12 -31.95
CA ARG A 146 -19.69 4.06 -30.96
C ARG A 146 -18.95 4.68 -29.78
N ALA A 147 -19.65 4.85 -28.66
CA ALA A 147 -19.01 5.26 -27.42
C ALA A 147 -17.80 4.33 -27.21
N ASP A 148 -16.62 4.92 -27.01
CA ASP A 148 -15.36 4.20 -26.79
C ASP A 148 -15.63 3.18 -25.67
N SER A 149 -15.63 1.88 -26.01
CA SER A 149 -16.06 0.84 -25.07
C SER A 149 -15.10 0.78 -23.87
N GLY A 150 -13.88 1.31 -24.04
CA GLY A 150 -12.80 1.27 -23.08
C GLY A 150 -12.32 -0.15 -22.83
N LEU A 151 -12.60 -1.08 -23.76
CA LEU A 151 -12.27 -2.50 -23.69
C LEU A 151 -11.37 -2.88 -24.85
N ILE A 152 -10.61 -3.95 -24.66
CA ILE A 152 -9.64 -4.46 -25.64
C ILE A 152 -10.38 -5.06 -26.85
N GLU A 153 -10.30 -4.40 -28.00
CA GLU A 153 -10.98 -4.78 -29.23
C GLU A 153 -10.04 -5.36 -30.29
N SER A 154 -8.73 -5.11 -30.18
CA SER A 154 -7.72 -5.57 -31.15
C SER A 154 -6.50 -6.23 -30.50
N GLU A 155 -5.74 -7.00 -31.30
CA GLU A 155 -4.47 -7.59 -30.87
C GLU A 155 -3.43 -6.51 -30.54
N ALA A 156 -3.34 -5.44 -31.34
CA ALA A 156 -2.41 -4.34 -31.10
C ALA A 156 -2.70 -3.65 -29.76
N GLU A 157 -3.98 -3.36 -29.50
CA GLU A 157 -4.42 -2.77 -28.22
C GLU A 157 -4.08 -3.66 -27.03
N LEU A 158 -4.29 -4.99 -27.12
CA LEU A 158 -3.87 -5.93 -26.07
C LEU A 158 -2.36 -5.84 -25.79
N HIS A 159 -1.55 -5.78 -26.85
CA HIS A 159 -0.10 -5.66 -26.73
C HIS A 159 0.34 -4.34 -26.09
N ASN A 160 -0.38 -3.25 -26.36
CA ASN A 160 -0.14 -1.94 -25.75
C ASN A 160 -0.48 -1.95 -24.26
N VAL A 161 -1.68 -2.43 -23.89
CA VAL A 161 -2.12 -2.59 -22.50
C VAL A 161 -1.15 -3.50 -21.72
N LEU A 162 -0.75 -4.64 -22.29
CA LEU A 162 0.25 -5.53 -21.68
C LEU A 162 1.60 -4.82 -21.48
N SER A 163 2.09 -4.12 -22.50
CA SER A 163 3.37 -3.41 -22.42
C SER A 163 3.34 -2.31 -21.37
N HIS A 164 2.24 -1.56 -21.30
CA HIS A 164 2.03 -0.53 -20.30
C HIS A 164 2.04 -1.12 -18.88
N LEU A 165 1.22 -2.14 -18.60
CA LEU A 165 1.15 -2.77 -17.28
C LEU A 165 2.46 -3.46 -16.85
N ILE A 166 3.26 -3.96 -17.80
CA ILE A 166 4.59 -4.51 -17.52
C ILE A 166 5.58 -3.40 -17.13
N ARG A 167 5.53 -2.24 -17.80
CA ARG A 167 6.38 -1.07 -17.45
C ARG A 167 6.04 -0.53 -16.07
N CYS A 168 4.76 -0.49 -15.72
CA CYS A 168 4.27 -0.13 -14.39
C CYS A 168 4.50 -1.21 -13.31
N GLU A 169 5.06 -2.37 -13.68
CA GLU A 169 5.28 -3.55 -12.82
C GLU A 169 4.02 -4.18 -12.21
N ILE A 170 2.81 -3.83 -12.69
CA ILE A 170 1.54 -4.47 -12.28
C ILE A 170 1.47 -5.90 -12.80
N ILE A 171 2.04 -6.15 -13.99
CA ILE A 171 2.21 -7.47 -14.57
C ILE A 171 3.70 -7.80 -14.62
N GLU A 172 4.05 -9.03 -14.25
CA GLU A 172 5.43 -9.54 -14.30
C GLU A 172 5.54 -10.83 -15.11
N THR A 173 6.77 -11.13 -15.54
CA THR A 173 7.06 -12.36 -16.27
C THR A 173 7.32 -13.55 -15.33
N VAL A 174 6.78 -14.71 -15.70
CA VAL A 174 6.90 -15.94 -14.91
C VAL A 174 7.90 -16.88 -15.56
N ARG A 175 8.81 -17.42 -14.74
CA ARG A 175 9.77 -18.46 -15.10
C ARG A 175 9.60 -19.65 -14.15
N PRO A 176 10.12 -20.85 -14.48
CA PRO A 176 10.08 -21.99 -13.56
C PRO A 176 10.67 -21.66 -12.17
N GLN A 177 11.72 -20.83 -12.12
CA GLN A 177 12.34 -20.37 -10.89
C GLN A 177 11.44 -19.44 -10.06
N SER A 178 10.43 -18.79 -10.65
CA SER A 178 9.47 -17.90 -9.98
C SER A 178 8.51 -18.63 -9.03
N PHE A 179 8.48 -19.96 -9.06
CA PHE A 179 7.69 -20.81 -8.16
C PHE A 179 8.52 -21.40 -7.00
N ARG A 180 9.79 -21.03 -6.90
CA ARG A 180 10.67 -21.44 -5.79
C ARG A 180 10.42 -20.57 -4.56
N ASN A 181 10.59 -21.15 -3.38
CA ASN A 181 10.60 -20.38 -2.14
C ASN A 181 11.85 -19.48 -2.14
N PRO A 182 11.70 -18.14 -2.03
CA PRO A 182 12.85 -17.23 -2.05
C PRO A 182 13.86 -17.47 -0.92
N SER A 183 13.42 -18.02 0.22
CA SER A 183 14.32 -18.33 1.34
C SER A 183 15.22 -19.53 1.03
N ASP A 184 14.70 -20.53 0.33
CA ASP A 184 15.49 -21.69 -0.09
C ASP A 184 16.54 -21.28 -1.12
N VAL A 185 16.14 -20.45 -2.10
CA VAL A 185 17.06 -19.95 -3.12
C VAL A 185 18.20 -19.14 -2.49
N TYR A 186 17.91 -18.34 -1.46
CA TYR A 186 18.95 -17.62 -0.73
C TYR A 186 19.95 -18.57 -0.07
N HIS A 187 19.45 -19.57 0.68
CA HIS A 187 20.33 -20.53 1.35
C HIS A 187 21.11 -21.42 0.37
N GLU A 188 20.53 -21.73 -0.79
CA GLU A 188 21.24 -22.43 -1.87
C GLU A 188 22.39 -21.59 -2.42
N ILE A 189 22.15 -20.31 -2.71
CA ILE A 189 23.20 -19.36 -3.12
C ILE A 189 24.28 -19.24 -2.04
N GLU A 190 23.89 -19.11 -0.77
CA GLU A 190 24.82 -19.06 0.36
C GLU A 190 25.68 -20.34 0.43
N ALA A 191 25.07 -21.52 0.31
CA ALA A 191 25.77 -22.79 0.30
C ALA A 191 26.72 -22.92 -0.89
N GLU A 192 26.33 -22.45 -2.09
CA GLU A 192 27.16 -22.47 -3.29
C GLU A 192 28.37 -21.52 -3.17
N VAL A 193 28.18 -20.30 -2.66
CA VAL A 193 29.26 -19.32 -2.51
C VAL A 193 30.23 -19.72 -1.39
N THR A 194 29.74 -20.39 -0.34
CA THR A 194 30.57 -20.86 0.78
C THR A 194 31.25 -22.19 0.51
N LYS A 195 30.84 -22.93 -0.53
CA LYS A 195 31.45 -24.22 -0.90
C LYS A 195 32.89 -24.03 -1.37
N THR A 196 33.84 -24.47 -0.56
CA THR A 196 35.26 -24.57 -0.92
C THR A 196 35.61 -25.97 -1.41
N ALA A 197 36.58 -26.09 -2.32
CA ALA A 197 37.09 -27.38 -2.75
C ALA A 197 37.76 -28.13 -1.56
N PRO A 198 37.79 -29.48 -1.56
CA PRO A 198 38.41 -30.24 -0.49
C PRO A 198 39.90 -29.85 -0.31
N GLY A 199 40.24 -29.29 0.86
CA GLY A 199 41.62 -28.90 1.21
C GLY A 199 41.98 -27.43 0.92
N GLU A 200 41.09 -26.66 0.30
CA GLU A 200 41.32 -25.24 0.01
C GLU A 200 40.82 -24.35 1.15
N LYS A 201 41.67 -23.46 1.68
CA LYS A 201 41.23 -22.43 2.64
C LYS A 201 40.41 -21.38 1.88
N ALA A 202 39.30 -20.94 2.46
CA ALA A 202 38.49 -19.86 1.89
C ALA A 202 39.37 -18.64 1.60
N THR A 203 39.58 -18.35 0.30
CA THR A 203 40.42 -17.25 -0.17
C THR A 203 39.70 -15.90 -0.13
N LYS A 204 38.37 -15.92 -0.12
CA LYS A 204 37.52 -14.72 -0.10
C LYS A 204 37.22 -14.28 1.33
N THR A 205 37.28 -12.98 1.58
CA THR A 205 36.85 -12.38 2.84
C THR A 205 35.35 -12.63 3.04
N LYS A 206 34.90 -12.76 4.29
CA LYS A 206 33.47 -12.88 4.64
C LYS A 206 32.61 -11.76 4.01
N ILE A 207 33.18 -10.56 3.90
CA ILE A 207 32.52 -9.39 3.26
C ILE A 207 32.33 -9.63 1.75
N ASP A 208 33.35 -10.14 1.05
CA ASP A 208 33.26 -10.42 -0.39
C ASP A 208 32.28 -11.55 -0.69
N GLN A 209 32.23 -12.58 0.17
CA GLN A 209 31.24 -13.65 0.10
C GLN A 209 29.82 -13.10 0.26
N GLN A 210 29.58 -12.28 1.30
CA GLN A 210 28.28 -11.66 1.52
C GLN A 210 27.85 -10.79 0.33
N ARG A 211 28.76 -9.99 -0.23
CA ARG A 211 28.48 -9.17 -1.42
C ARG A 211 28.08 -10.04 -2.61
N GLN A 212 28.80 -11.14 -2.86
CA GLN A 212 28.48 -12.06 -3.95
C GLN A 212 27.11 -12.74 -3.75
N ILE A 213 26.79 -13.16 -2.53
CA ILE A 213 25.47 -13.74 -2.18
C ILE A 213 24.36 -12.72 -2.49
N MET A 214 24.51 -11.48 -2.03
CA MET A 214 23.53 -10.41 -2.24
C MET A 214 23.35 -10.08 -3.74
N GLU A 215 24.44 -10.03 -4.51
CA GLU A 215 24.40 -9.77 -5.94
C GLU A 215 23.67 -10.87 -6.71
N GLN A 216 23.98 -12.14 -6.43
CA GLN A 216 23.31 -13.29 -7.06
C GLN A 216 21.83 -13.36 -6.66
N TYR A 217 21.51 -13.09 -5.39
CA TYR A 217 20.12 -13.08 -4.93
C TYR A 217 19.32 -11.93 -5.53
N ARG A 218 19.92 -10.73 -5.67
CA ARG A 218 19.30 -9.60 -6.36
C ARG A 218 19.05 -9.93 -7.84
N ALA A 219 20.01 -10.56 -8.51
CA ALA A 219 19.84 -11.01 -9.89
C ALA A 219 18.69 -12.02 -10.03
N PHE A 220 18.52 -12.94 -9.07
CA PHE A 220 17.37 -13.86 -9.01
C PHE A 220 16.04 -13.11 -8.85
N LYS A 221 15.96 -12.16 -7.92
CA LYS A 221 14.76 -11.35 -7.66
C LYS A 221 14.37 -10.45 -8.83
N ASP A 222 15.35 -9.98 -9.60
CA ASP A 222 15.13 -9.10 -10.75
C ASP A 222 14.76 -9.85 -12.04
N GLN A 223 14.80 -11.19 -12.06
CA GLN A 223 14.45 -11.99 -13.25
C GLN A 223 13.06 -11.67 -13.84
N PRO A 224 11.98 -11.46 -13.04
CA PRO A 224 10.66 -11.13 -13.56
C PRO A 224 10.62 -9.77 -14.30
N LYS A 225 11.54 -8.86 -13.97
CA LYS A 225 11.67 -7.52 -14.56
C LYS A 225 12.43 -7.48 -15.88
N ALA A 226 12.91 -8.62 -16.37
CA ALA A 226 13.70 -8.68 -17.60
C ALA A 226 12.95 -8.07 -18.81
N LEU A 227 11.66 -8.37 -18.96
CA LEU A 227 10.85 -7.83 -20.06
C LEU A 227 10.56 -6.34 -19.87
N LYS A 228 10.30 -5.87 -18.64
CA LYS A 228 10.22 -4.43 -18.34
C LYS A 228 11.49 -3.71 -18.80
N ARG A 229 12.67 -4.20 -18.41
CA ARG A 229 13.97 -3.61 -18.83
C ARG A 229 14.13 -3.56 -20.35
N GLN A 230 13.59 -4.53 -21.07
CA GLN A 230 13.60 -4.52 -22.54
C GLN A 230 12.66 -3.45 -23.07
N LEU A 231 11.43 -3.37 -22.56
CA LEU A 231 10.45 -2.36 -22.99
C LEU A 231 10.91 -0.92 -22.69
N ASP A 232 11.56 -0.70 -21.55
CA ASP A 232 12.09 0.62 -21.19
C ASP A 232 13.25 1.07 -22.11
N GLN A 233 14.00 0.12 -22.70
CA GLN A 233 15.05 0.44 -23.69
C GLN A 233 14.48 0.96 -25.01
N PHE A 234 13.31 0.45 -25.42
CA PHE A 234 12.59 0.94 -26.59
C PHE A 234 11.80 2.22 -26.29
N GLY A 235 11.44 2.44 -25.02
CA GLY A 235 10.65 3.60 -24.59
C GLY A 235 11.41 4.92 -24.43
N GLY A 236 12.74 4.91 -24.27
CA GLY A 236 13.58 6.12 -24.14
C GLY A 236 13.22 7.08 -22.98
N PRO A 237 14.14 7.95 -22.53
CA PRO A 237 13.82 8.95 -21.51
C PRO A 237 12.99 10.08 -22.14
N VAL A 238 11.83 10.38 -21.58
CA VAL A 238 11.03 11.58 -21.94
C VAL A 238 11.78 12.82 -21.47
N THR A 239 12.82 13.24 -22.20
CA THR A 239 13.43 14.55 -21.99
C THR A 239 12.67 15.58 -22.84
N LYS A 240 11.92 16.45 -22.15
CA LYS A 240 11.29 17.68 -22.64
C LYS A 240 10.11 17.50 -23.63
N ARG A 241 8.90 17.39 -23.06
CA ARG A 241 7.65 17.71 -23.78
C ARG A 241 7.72 19.12 -24.35
N ARG A 242 7.73 19.26 -25.68
CA ARG A 242 7.60 20.55 -26.36
C ARG A 242 6.12 20.92 -26.35
N LYS A 243 5.78 21.95 -25.56
CA LYS A 243 4.42 22.47 -25.39
C LYS A 243 3.84 22.90 -26.75
N LEU A 244 2.88 22.16 -27.29
CA LEU A 244 1.91 22.65 -28.26
C LEU A 244 0.55 22.67 -27.58
N GLY A 245 -0.23 23.71 -27.86
CA GLY A 245 -1.38 24.09 -27.05
C GLY A 245 -2.64 23.28 -27.34
N SER A 246 -3.36 22.99 -26.25
CA SER A 246 -4.81 22.84 -26.15
C SER A 246 -5.45 21.68 -26.91
N GLY A 247 -5.53 20.52 -26.24
CA GLY A 247 -6.46 19.43 -26.56
C GLY A 247 -6.40 18.35 -25.48
N LEU A 248 -7.39 18.33 -24.57
CA LEU A 248 -7.54 17.29 -23.56
C LEU A 248 -7.94 15.96 -24.23
N GLY A 249 -7.17 14.90 -24.00
CA GLY A 249 -7.66 13.52 -24.05
C GLY A 249 -7.14 12.58 -25.14
N GLU A 250 -6.17 12.96 -25.98
CA GLU A 250 -5.79 12.12 -27.15
C GLU A 250 -4.28 11.96 -27.39
N GLU A 251 -3.41 12.46 -26.50
CA GLU A 251 -1.97 12.57 -26.78
C GLU A 251 -1.09 11.45 -26.20
N ASP A 252 -1.60 10.61 -25.29
CA ASP A 252 -0.83 9.43 -24.80
C ASP A 252 -0.93 8.21 -25.73
N ARG A 253 -1.95 8.18 -26.61
CA ARG A 253 -2.12 7.14 -27.64
C ARG A 253 -1.26 7.37 -28.90
N ALA A 254 -0.68 8.56 -29.10
CA ALA A 254 0.07 8.88 -30.32
C ALA A 254 1.48 8.24 -30.38
N MET A 255 1.95 7.59 -29.30
CA MET A 255 3.20 6.82 -29.24
C MET A 255 2.98 5.30 -29.31
N GLU A 256 1.74 4.84 -29.54
CA GLU A 256 1.35 3.43 -29.45
C GLU A 256 1.60 2.60 -30.72
N ASP A 257 1.91 3.21 -31.86
CA ASP A 257 1.92 2.52 -33.17
C ASP A 257 3.28 1.86 -33.52
N ASP A 258 4.30 2.02 -32.67
CA ASP A 258 5.69 1.57 -32.95
C ASP A 258 6.27 0.61 -31.89
N MET A 259 5.46 0.11 -30.95
CA MET A 259 5.92 -0.84 -29.94
C MET A 259 6.09 -2.25 -30.55
N PRO A 260 7.27 -2.89 -30.39
CA PRO A 260 7.50 -4.20 -30.97
C PRO A 260 6.56 -5.25 -30.33
N PRO A 261 6.02 -6.18 -31.12
CA PRO A 261 5.10 -7.19 -30.62
C PRO A 261 5.78 -8.06 -29.56
N LEU A 262 5.08 -8.27 -28.45
CA LEU A 262 5.58 -9.10 -27.35
C LEU A 262 5.73 -10.56 -27.79
N ASN A 263 6.77 -11.24 -27.31
CA ASN A 263 6.98 -12.65 -27.66
C ASN A 263 5.80 -13.51 -27.15
N PRO A 264 5.10 -14.25 -28.04
CA PRO A 264 3.88 -14.98 -27.71
C PRO A 264 4.08 -16.09 -26.65
N ASN A 265 5.31 -16.58 -26.49
CA ASN A 265 5.63 -17.66 -25.55
C ASN A 265 5.92 -17.19 -24.13
N VAL A 266 5.95 -15.88 -23.89
CA VAL A 266 6.15 -15.34 -22.54
C VAL A 266 4.93 -15.65 -21.68
N VAL A 267 5.17 -16.11 -20.46
CA VAL A 267 4.14 -16.32 -19.44
C VAL A 267 4.13 -15.10 -18.53
N VAL A 268 2.94 -14.57 -18.27
CA VAL A 268 2.74 -13.38 -17.42
C VAL A 268 1.76 -13.67 -16.28
N ARG A 269 1.92 -12.93 -15.18
CA ARG A 269 1.00 -12.94 -14.02
C ARG A 269 0.93 -11.57 -13.37
N VAL A 270 -0.06 -11.38 -12.50
CA VAL A 270 -0.18 -10.17 -11.67
C VAL A 270 0.90 -10.15 -10.59
N ASN A 271 1.56 -9.01 -10.45
CA ASN A 271 2.53 -8.74 -9.40
C ASN A 271 1.84 -8.14 -8.17
N TYR A 272 1.53 -9.00 -7.20
CA TYR A 272 0.87 -8.55 -5.98
C TYR A 272 1.71 -7.59 -5.13
N ASP A 273 3.04 -7.69 -5.16
CA ASP A 273 3.91 -6.82 -4.36
C ASP A 273 3.80 -5.36 -4.83
N LYS A 274 3.75 -5.14 -6.15
CA LYS A 274 3.52 -3.81 -6.71
C LYS A 274 2.09 -3.33 -6.45
N CYS A 275 1.09 -4.20 -6.56
CA CYS A 275 -0.29 -3.84 -6.20
C CYS A 275 -0.40 -3.39 -4.73
N LEU A 276 0.34 -4.00 -3.81
CA LEU A 276 0.38 -3.58 -2.41
C LEU A 276 1.00 -2.18 -2.24
N VAL A 277 2.00 -1.82 -3.04
CA VAL A 277 2.56 -0.46 -3.06
C VAL A 277 1.50 0.55 -3.45
N GLU A 278 0.74 0.29 -4.52
CA GLU A 278 -0.34 1.17 -4.96
C GLU A 278 -1.48 1.27 -3.93
N LEU A 279 -1.87 0.14 -3.33
CA LEU A 279 -2.88 0.14 -2.27
C LEU A 279 -2.41 0.88 -1.00
N ARG A 280 -1.12 0.81 -0.66
CA ARG A 280 -0.52 1.62 0.42
C ARG A 280 -0.60 3.11 0.09
N SER A 281 -0.19 3.50 -1.11
CA SER A 281 -0.26 4.89 -1.57
C SER A 281 -1.69 5.42 -1.53
N HIS A 282 -2.66 4.61 -1.98
CA HIS A 282 -4.08 4.95 -1.88
C HIS A 282 -4.52 5.16 -0.41
N ARG A 283 -4.14 4.25 0.51
CA ARG A 283 -4.50 4.39 1.93
C ARG A 283 -3.86 5.63 2.57
N LEU A 284 -2.61 5.95 2.24
CA LEU A 284 -1.92 7.15 2.71
C LEU A 284 -2.59 8.43 2.19
N ALA A 285 -3.01 8.45 0.92
CA ALA A 285 -3.78 9.55 0.35
C ALA A 285 -5.13 9.73 1.06
N SER A 286 -5.84 8.64 1.35
CA SER A 286 -7.09 8.70 2.14
C SER A 286 -6.82 9.19 3.56
N PHE A 287 -5.72 8.80 4.18
CA PHE A 287 -5.35 9.29 5.51
C PHE A 287 -5.06 10.81 5.51
N ALA A 288 -4.39 11.32 4.48
CA ALA A 288 -4.23 12.77 4.30
C ALA A 288 -5.57 13.47 4.02
N LYS A 289 -6.47 12.86 3.23
CA LYS A 289 -7.81 13.37 2.96
C LYS A 289 -8.63 13.50 4.24
N ASP A 290 -8.61 12.50 5.11
CA ASP A 290 -9.37 12.48 6.37
C ASP A 290 -8.82 13.52 7.38
N THR A 291 -7.54 13.87 7.29
CA THR A 291 -6.87 14.77 8.24
C THR A 291 -6.79 16.23 7.78
N LEU A 292 -6.56 16.46 6.48
CA LEU A 292 -6.25 17.79 5.89
C LEU A 292 -7.20 18.19 4.76
N GLY A 293 -8.19 17.36 4.43
CA GLY A 293 -9.21 17.64 3.41
C GLY A 293 -8.92 17.02 2.04
N GLU A 294 -9.95 16.99 1.20
CA GLU A 294 -9.97 16.26 -0.08
C GLU A 294 -8.90 16.71 -1.07
N VAL A 295 -8.79 18.03 -1.31
CA VAL A 295 -7.82 18.61 -2.25
C VAL A 295 -6.38 18.32 -1.81
N THR A 296 -6.08 18.44 -0.52
CA THR A 296 -4.75 18.12 0.02
C THR A 296 -4.41 16.63 -0.15
N GLY A 297 -5.41 15.75 0.04
CA GLY A 297 -5.26 14.31 -0.21
C GLY A 297 -5.02 13.98 -1.68
N GLU A 298 -5.63 14.71 -2.61
CA GLU A 298 -5.39 14.56 -4.06
C GLU A 298 -3.98 15.01 -4.47
N VAL A 299 -3.53 16.18 -3.98
CA VAL A 299 -2.14 16.64 -4.19
C VAL A 299 -1.14 15.61 -3.64
N TYR A 300 -1.43 15.04 -2.46
CA TYR A 300 -0.60 14.00 -1.87
C TYR A 300 -0.63 12.70 -2.69
N ARG A 301 -1.78 12.31 -3.26
CA ARG A 301 -1.89 11.14 -4.16
C ARG A 301 -1.01 11.29 -5.39
N THR A 302 -1.02 12.47 -6.04
CA THR A 302 -0.16 12.75 -7.19
C THR A 302 1.31 12.66 -6.81
N LEU A 303 1.71 13.24 -5.67
CA LEU A 303 3.07 13.12 -5.16
C LEU A 303 3.46 11.66 -4.91
N LEU A 304 2.59 10.88 -4.26
CA LEU A 304 2.84 9.47 -3.98
C LEU A 304 3.05 8.67 -5.27
N GLY A 305 2.22 8.89 -6.30
CA GLY A 305 2.36 8.23 -7.61
C GLY A 305 3.73 8.45 -8.24
N LEU A 306 4.25 9.68 -8.19
CA LEU A 306 5.59 10.01 -8.68
C LEU A 306 6.71 9.33 -7.85
N LEU A 307 6.54 9.29 -6.53
CA LEU A 307 7.52 8.70 -5.62
C LEU A 307 7.53 7.17 -5.63
N THR A 308 6.42 6.53 -6.00
CA THR A 308 6.29 5.07 -5.99
C THR A 308 6.51 4.40 -7.33
N MET A 309 6.79 5.13 -8.42
CA MET A 309 6.99 4.55 -9.76
C MET A 309 8.01 3.39 -9.74
N ASP A 310 9.19 3.62 -9.16
CA ASP A 310 10.28 2.63 -9.08
C ASP A 310 10.24 1.76 -7.82
N VAL A 311 9.22 1.91 -6.98
CA VAL A 311 9.05 1.11 -5.77
C VAL A 311 8.23 -0.14 -6.10
N SER A 312 8.87 -1.31 -5.99
CA SER A 312 8.23 -2.60 -6.32
C SER A 312 7.55 -3.29 -5.15
N ARG A 313 7.87 -2.90 -3.91
CA ARG A 313 7.37 -3.56 -2.69
C ARG A 313 7.34 -2.60 -1.51
N CYS A 314 6.42 -2.84 -0.57
CA CYS A 314 6.28 -2.01 0.64
C CYS A 314 7.39 -2.25 1.66
N ARG A 315 7.81 -3.52 1.83
CA ARG A 315 8.75 -3.93 2.86
C ARG A 315 10.13 -4.24 2.29
N ALA A 316 11.15 -3.93 3.08
CA ALA A 316 12.51 -4.38 2.81
C ALA A 316 12.56 -5.91 2.73
N ASP A 317 13.37 -6.42 1.80
CA ASP A 317 13.60 -7.85 1.69
C ASP A 317 14.43 -8.32 2.89
N PRO A 318 14.02 -9.36 3.64
CA PRO A 318 14.75 -9.83 4.81
C PRO A 318 16.23 -10.17 4.54
N PHE A 319 16.57 -10.54 3.29
CA PHE A 319 17.90 -10.98 2.92
C PHE A 319 18.75 -9.90 2.23
N LEU A 320 18.13 -8.83 1.71
CA LEU A 320 18.84 -7.70 1.07
C LEU A 320 18.90 -6.44 1.95
N GLY A 321 18.16 -6.41 3.06
CA GLY A 321 18.13 -5.27 3.98
C GLY A 321 17.50 -4.00 3.39
N GLU A 322 17.73 -2.86 4.05
CA GLU A 322 17.21 -1.55 3.66
C GLU A 322 17.74 -1.04 2.31
N GLU A 323 18.89 -1.57 1.84
CA GLU A 323 19.42 -1.29 0.50
C GLU A 323 18.51 -1.75 -0.66
N SER A 324 17.44 -2.52 -0.36
CA SER A 324 16.44 -2.93 -1.33
C SER A 324 15.32 -1.88 -1.54
N ILE A 325 15.17 -0.89 -0.67
CA ILE A 325 14.25 0.22 -0.89
C ILE A 325 15.02 1.23 -1.75
N ALA A 326 14.48 1.57 -2.92
CA ALA A 326 15.11 2.51 -3.84
C ALA A 326 15.56 3.77 -3.08
N GLN A 327 16.71 4.32 -3.48
CA GLN A 327 17.21 5.63 -3.06
C GLN A 327 16.02 6.58 -2.91
N GLN A 328 15.86 7.22 -1.74
CA GLN A 328 14.65 7.98 -1.40
C GLN A 328 14.23 8.85 -2.58
N ALA A 329 13.18 8.42 -3.29
CA ALA A 329 12.71 9.12 -4.46
C ALA A 329 12.34 10.55 -4.03
N THR A 330 12.66 11.51 -4.89
CA THR A 330 12.31 12.91 -4.66
C THR A 330 11.55 13.41 -5.87
N ALA A 331 10.47 14.14 -5.64
CA ALA A 331 9.73 14.83 -6.68
C ALA A 331 9.78 16.33 -6.42
N THR A 332 9.86 17.15 -7.47
CA THR A 332 9.80 18.60 -7.35
C THR A 332 8.36 19.10 -7.32
N THR A 333 8.14 20.31 -6.82
CA THR A 333 6.85 21.00 -6.94
C THR A 333 6.39 21.08 -8.41
N MET A 334 7.32 21.30 -9.34
CA MET A 334 6.99 21.32 -10.77
C MET A 334 6.48 19.97 -11.27
N ASP A 335 7.12 18.86 -10.87
CA ASP A 335 6.70 17.52 -11.29
C ASP A 335 5.28 17.22 -10.82
N VAL A 336 4.96 17.56 -9.57
CA VAL A 336 3.60 17.40 -9.02
C VAL A 336 2.61 18.27 -9.77
N TYR A 337 2.97 19.52 -10.10
CA TYR A 337 2.10 20.43 -10.85
C TYR A 337 1.79 19.92 -12.25
N GLU A 338 2.75 19.32 -12.94
CA GLU A 338 2.59 18.78 -14.29
C GLU A 338 1.73 17.50 -14.35
N HIS A 339 1.64 16.75 -13.25
CA HIS A 339 0.88 15.49 -13.16
C HIS A 339 -0.42 15.61 -12.36
N LEU A 340 -0.73 16.79 -11.81
CA LEU A 340 -1.98 17.03 -11.11
C LEU A 340 -3.09 17.29 -12.13
N ASP A 341 -4.22 16.59 -11.99
CA ASP A 341 -5.38 16.79 -12.85
C ASP A 341 -5.84 18.27 -12.81
N GLU A 342 -6.05 18.83 -14.00
CA GLU A 342 -6.51 20.21 -14.20
C GLU A 342 -7.88 20.43 -13.56
N SER A 343 -8.69 19.38 -13.42
CA SER A 343 -10.00 19.41 -12.77
C SER A 343 -9.94 19.70 -11.27
N VAL A 344 -8.78 19.46 -10.63
CA VAL A 344 -8.60 19.65 -9.19
C VAL A 344 -8.53 21.13 -8.83
N ASN A 345 -9.47 21.59 -8.01
CA ASN A 345 -9.51 22.98 -7.56
C ASN A 345 -8.62 23.20 -6.32
N VAL A 346 -7.35 23.55 -6.55
CA VAL A 346 -6.37 23.85 -5.49
C VAL A 346 -6.65 25.12 -4.67
N THR A 347 -7.64 25.93 -5.06
CA THR A 347 -8.08 27.05 -4.21
C THR A 347 -8.94 26.58 -3.04
N ALA A 348 -9.53 25.39 -3.14
CA ALA A 348 -10.43 24.85 -2.13
C ALA A 348 -9.64 24.11 -1.02
N GLY A 349 -10.07 24.28 0.23
CA GLY A 349 -9.51 23.56 1.38
C GLY A 349 -8.41 24.31 2.14
N ILE A 350 -7.70 25.26 1.53
CA ILE A 350 -6.79 26.15 2.28
C ILE A 350 -7.60 27.35 2.80
N GLY A 351 -7.85 27.37 4.10
CA GLY A 351 -8.35 28.57 4.76
C GLY A 351 -7.35 29.71 4.59
N LYS A 352 -7.82 30.92 4.24
CA LYS A 352 -6.98 32.13 4.24
C LYS A 352 -6.61 32.49 5.67
N ALA A 353 -5.67 31.78 6.27
CA ALA A 353 -5.07 32.20 7.53
C ALA A 353 -4.23 33.48 7.25
N PRO A 354 -4.33 34.51 8.10
CA PRO A 354 -3.53 35.72 7.94
C PRO A 354 -2.04 35.34 7.98
N LYS A 355 -1.23 35.97 7.12
CA LYS A 355 0.21 35.64 6.95
C LYS A 355 0.99 35.67 8.27
N ASP A 356 0.53 36.46 9.24
CA ASP A 356 1.16 36.64 10.55
C ASP A 356 0.94 35.45 11.51
N LYS A 357 0.07 34.48 11.15
CA LYS A 357 -0.20 33.27 11.94
C LYS A 357 0.38 31.99 11.35
N ILE A 358 1.04 32.09 10.20
CA ILE A 358 1.65 30.96 9.52
C ILE A 358 3.16 31.13 9.67
N ASP A 359 3.81 30.18 10.35
CA ASP A 359 5.26 30.16 10.42
C ASP A 359 5.85 29.58 9.13
N TYR A 360 5.94 30.45 8.11
CA TYR A 360 6.54 30.08 6.82
C TYR A 360 8.00 29.65 6.97
N GLN A 361 8.74 30.12 7.98
CA GLN A 361 10.15 29.78 8.14
C GLN A 361 10.33 28.34 8.63
N SER A 362 9.49 27.90 9.57
CA SER A 362 9.46 26.51 10.02
C SER A 362 8.95 25.56 8.93
N ALA A 363 7.90 25.96 8.20
CA ALA A 363 7.32 25.16 7.11
C ALA A 363 8.28 24.98 5.92
N GLU A 364 9.11 25.99 5.60
CA GLU A 364 10.11 25.90 4.52
C GLU A 364 11.44 25.26 4.94
N LYS A 365 11.63 24.94 6.24
CA LYS A 365 12.86 24.34 6.75
C LYS A 365 13.19 23.04 6.02
N ILE A 366 14.32 23.03 5.32
CA ILE A 366 14.81 21.87 4.58
C ILE A 366 15.36 20.84 5.55
N LYS A 367 14.88 19.61 5.45
CA LYS A 367 15.34 18.48 6.25
C LYS A 367 15.93 17.42 5.33
N THR A 368 17.24 17.25 5.40
CA THR A 368 17.99 16.28 4.59
C THR A 368 17.77 14.84 5.06
N ALA A 369 17.45 14.65 6.35
CA ALA A 369 17.19 13.35 6.96
C ALA A 369 15.81 13.32 7.65
N PRO A 370 15.22 12.13 7.81
CA PRO A 370 14.05 11.93 8.65
C PRO A 370 14.32 12.40 10.09
N ALA A 371 13.34 13.08 10.71
CA ALA A 371 13.47 13.47 12.11
C ALA A 371 13.44 12.22 13.01
N GLY A 372 14.36 12.10 13.97
CA GLY A 372 14.32 11.01 14.96
C GLY A 372 13.02 11.05 15.78
N ASN A 373 12.51 9.88 16.18
CA ASN A 373 11.26 9.75 16.95
C ASN A 373 11.21 10.59 18.24
N ASP A 374 12.38 10.97 18.79
CA ASP A 374 12.51 11.70 20.06
C ASP A 374 12.53 13.24 19.93
N MET A 375 12.47 13.80 18.72
CA MET A 375 12.52 15.26 18.49
C MET A 375 11.12 15.89 18.42
N ILE A 376 10.17 15.43 19.25
CA ILE A 376 8.80 15.98 19.36
C ILE A 376 8.65 16.85 20.62
N ASN A 377 9.75 17.32 21.19
CA ASN A 377 9.70 18.38 22.19
C ASN A 377 9.75 19.72 21.46
N ASP A 378 8.60 20.39 21.43
CA ASP A 378 8.38 21.84 21.38
C ASP A 378 9.65 22.69 21.14
N ASP A 379 10.00 22.91 19.86
CA ASP A 379 10.96 23.95 19.45
C ASP A 379 10.24 25.31 19.58
N SER A 380 10.11 25.81 20.80
CA SER A 380 9.71 27.21 21.04
C SER A 380 10.75 28.03 21.80
N ASP A 381 11.91 27.47 22.18
CA ASP A 381 12.99 28.24 22.84
C ASP A 381 14.39 27.74 22.43
N GLU A 382 14.86 28.07 21.22
CA GLU A 382 16.31 28.11 20.92
C GLU A 382 16.74 29.55 20.67
N ASP A 383 17.28 30.18 21.73
CA ASP A 383 18.04 31.43 21.67
C ASP A 383 19.28 31.25 20.76
N PRO A 384 19.53 32.12 19.77
CA PRO A 384 20.69 31.99 18.91
C PRO A 384 21.93 32.51 19.65
N SER A 385 22.63 31.61 20.33
CA SER A 385 23.99 31.84 20.81
C SER A 385 25.01 31.35 19.77
N GLY A 386 25.28 32.22 18.78
CA GLY A 386 26.40 32.10 17.86
C GLY A 386 27.51 33.11 18.22
N PRO A 387 28.80 32.75 18.09
CA PRO A 387 29.90 33.51 18.66
C PRO A 387 30.19 34.78 17.83
N PHE A 388 30.20 35.92 18.52
CA PHE A 388 30.70 37.19 17.97
C PHE A 388 32.21 37.10 17.76
N ASP A 389 32.64 37.00 16.51
CA ASP A 389 33.99 37.36 16.10
C ASP A 389 34.02 38.87 15.89
N SER A 390 34.87 39.53 16.65
CA SER A 390 35.20 40.94 16.54
C SER A 390 36.10 41.15 15.31
N ASP A 391 35.69 42.00 14.37
CA ASP A 391 36.69 42.79 13.67
C ASP A 391 36.19 44.20 13.38
N ASP A 392 37.11 45.11 13.64
CA ASP A 392 36.98 46.54 13.78
C ASP A 392 37.39 47.17 12.44
N SER A 393 36.61 48.08 11.88
CA SER A 393 37.14 49.06 10.92
C SER A 393 36.27 50.31 10.87
N ASP A 394 36.82 51.36 11.48
CA ASP A 394 36.41 52.74 11.35
C ASP A 394 36.32 53.20 9.88
N ASP A 395 35.27 53.96 9.53
CA ASP A 395 35.46 55.18 8.76
C ASP A 395 34.37 56.22 9.05
N MET A 396 34.81 57.46 9.18
CA MET A 396 34.15 58.59 9.81
C MET A 396 33.95 59.70 8.77
N GLY A 397 32.77 60.32 8.76
CA GLY A 397 32.51 61.62 8.14
C GLY A 397 31.51 61.53 6.99
N THR A 398 30.49 62.40 6.89
CA THR A 398 30.56 63.84 7.10
C THR A 398 29.16 64.42 7.31
N LYS A 399 29.14 65.50 8.11
CA LYS A 399 28.02 66.30 8.61
C LYS A 399 27.16 67.00 7.54
N GLY A 400 25.91 67.31 7.91
CA GLY A 400 25.12 68.42 7.36
C GLY A 400 23.60 68.18 7.46
N SER A 401 22.96 68.31 8.62
CA SER A 401 22.40 69.55 9.22
C SER A 401 21.05 70.05 8.67
N PHE A 402 20.16 70.36 9.62
CA PHE A 402 18.91 71.17 9.57
C PHE A 402 17.62 70.45 9.12
N SER A 403 16.71 70.09 10.03
CA SER A 403 15.70 70.93 10.72
C SER A 403 14.53 71.38 9.82
N ARG A 404 13.34 70.80 10.03
CA ARG A 404 12.22 71.50 10.71
C ARG A 404 10.93 70.68 10.83
N ARG A 405 10.30 70.94 11.97
CA ARG A 405 8.97 70.59 12.48
C ARG A 405 7.77 70.82 11.54
N SER A 406 6.78 69.95 11.77
CA SER A 406 5.32 70.17 11.89
C SER A 406 4.50 70.67 10.70
N ARG A 407 3.41 69.94 10.39
CA ARG A 407 2.05 70.30 10.84
C ARG A 407 1.01 69.26 10.40
N SER A 408 0.04 69.04 11.27
CA SER A 408 -1.25 68.42 10.95
C SER A 408 -2.08 69.31 10.02
N VAL A 409 -3.06 68.73 9.31
CA VAL A 409 -4.50 69.07 9.36
C VAL A 409 -5.29 68.36 8.23
N SER A 410 -6.42 67.78 8.64
CA SER A 410 -7.71 67.47 7.98
C SER A 410 -7.85 66.92 6.54
N LYS A 411 -8.55 65.77 6.51
CA LYS A 411 -9.68 65.34 5.65
C LYS A 411 -10.01 66.16 4.39
N THR A 412 -10.15 65.45 3.26
CA THR A 412 -11.32 65.50 2.35
C THR A 412 -11.37 64.28 1.42
N ASN A 413 -12.58 63.72 1.24
CA ASN A 413 -12.95 62.73 0.21
C ASN A 413 -12.83 63.32 -1.20
N GLY A 414 -12.42 62.50 -2.18
CA GLY A 414 -12.50 62.84 -3.60
C GLY A 414 -12.07 61.68 -4.50
N ALA A 415 -13.04 61.16 -5.25
CA ALA A 415 -12.95 60.02 -6.15
C ALA A 415 -11.99 60.23 -7.34
N ARG A 416 -11.27 59.17 -7.75
CA ARG A 416 -10.66 59.00 -9.08
C ARG A 416 -10.70 57.53 -9.53
N PRO A 417 -10.75 57.26 -10.84
CA PRO A 417 -11.52 56.17 -11.41
C PRO A 417 -10.79 54.83 -11.37
N THR A 418 -11.57 53.77 -11.25
CA THR A 418 -11.21 52.36 -11.43
C THR A 418 -10.61 52.15 -12.83
N LYS A 419 -9.28 52.12 -12.90
CA LYS A 419 -8.56 51.52 -14.03
C LYS A 419 -8.68 50.00 -13.86
N VAL A 420 -9.60 49.40 -14.61
CA VAL A 420 -9.72 47.94 -14.71
C VAL A 420 -8.51 47.47 -15.51
N THR A 421 -7.44 47.08 -14.83
CA THR A 421 -6.38 46.27 -15.42
C THR A 421 -6.91 44.85 -15.47
N PHE A 422 -7.22 44.38 -16.68
CA PHE A 422 -7.36 42.95 -16.92
C PHE A 422 -5.99 42.34 -16.64
N GLU A 423 -5.88 41.57 -15.54
CA GLU A 423 -4.69 40.78 -15.28
C GLU A 423 -4.56 39.71 -16.36
N ASP A 424 -3.44 39.76 -17.06
CA ASP A 424 -3.03 38.83 -18.10
C ASP A 424 -3.05 37.38 -17.61
N ALA A 425 -3.45 36.45 -18.48
CA ALA A 425 -3.61 35.02 -18.22
C ALA A 425 -2.36 34.28 -17.69
N ALA A 426 -1.21 34.95 -17.55
CA ALA A 426 0.01 34.40 -16.96
C ALA A 426 0.00 34.38 -15.41
N THR A 427 -0.82 35.20 -14.74
CA THR A 427 -0.91 35.25 -13.27
C THR A 427 -1.72 34.10 -12.68
N SER A 428 -2.66 33.53 -13.44
CA SER A 428 -3.52 32.44 -12.95
C SER A 428 -2.75 31.13 -12.74
N THR A 429 -1.77 30.85 -13.61
CA THR A 429 -0.95 29.63 -13.56
C THR A 429 0.04 29.66 -12.40
N ASP A 430 0.73 30.80 -12.19
CA ASP A 430 1.65 30.98 -11.06
C ASP A 430 0.88 30.96 -9.73
N ASN A 431 -0.33 31.55 -9.69
CA ASN A 431 -1.22 31.50 -8.54
C ASN A 431 -1.71 30.06 -8.24
N ARG A 432 -2.03 29.26 -9.27
CA ARG A 432 -2.40 27.85 -9.08
C ARG A 432 -1.23 27.03 -8.54
N LEU A 433 -0.02 27.28 -9.04
CA LEU A 433 1.19 26.59 -8.60
C LEU A 433 1.52 26.93 -7.14
N ASP A 434 1.45 28.20 -6.76
CA ASP A 434 1.71 28.65 -5.39
C ASP A 434 0.68 28.09 -4.40
N GLN A 435 -0.60 28.02 -4.80
CA GLN A 435 -1.65 27.39 -4.00
C GLN A 435 -1.43 25.88 -3.83
N MET A 436 -1.06 25.18 -4.91
CA MET A 436 -0.72 23.76 -4.83
C MET A 436 0.50 23.53 -3.91
N ARG A 437 1.53 24.38 -4.00
CA ARG A 437 2.69 24.33 -3.10
C ARG A 437 2.29 24.54 -1.64
N ALA A 438 1.31 25.40 -1.37
CA ALA A 438 0.79 25.58 -0.01
C ALA A 438 0.17 24.29 0.56
N HIS A 439 -0.48 23.45 -0.26
CA HIS A 439 -0.92 22.12 0.18
C HIS A 439 0.26 21.18 0.54
N LEU A 440 1.36 21.25 -0.21
CA LEU A 440 2.59 20.48 0.09
C LEU A 440 3.24 20.92 1.41
N LEU A 441 3.26 22.23 1.69
CA LEU A 441 3.72 22.76 2.97
C LEU A 441 2.81 22.30 4.13
N LEU A 442 1.48 22.32 3.94
CA LEU A 442 0.54 21.83 4.95
C LEU A 442 0.77 20.34 5.28
N LEU A 443 1.04 19.52 4.27
CA LEU A 443 1.40 18.10 4.46
C LEU A 443 2.68 17.94 5.29
N ALA A 444 3.68 18.79 5.05
CA ALA A 444 4.96 18.76 5.75
C ALA A 444 4.89 19.22 7.21
N GLU A 445 4.06 20.23 7.50
CA GLU A 445 3.88 20.78 8.86
C GLU A 445 2.94 19.93 9.73
N SER A 446 2.08 19.13 9.11
CA SER A 446 1.10 18.30 9.81
C SER A 446 1.72 17.46 10.95
N LYS A 447 0.92 17.17 11.99
CA LYS A 447 1.32 16.30 13.12
C LYS A 447 1.87 14.94 12.66
N HIS A 448 1.35 14.42 11.55
CA HIS A 448 1.74 13.14 10.98
C HIS A 448 2.97 13.23 10.07
N ARG A 449 3.42 14.45 9.70
CA ARG A 449 4.54 14.72 8.79
C ARG A 449 4.46 13.87 7.53
N PHE A 450 3.37 14.00 6.77
CA PHE A 450 3.12 13.21 5.56
C PHE A 450 4.24 13.33 4.53
N VAL A 451 4.87 14.51 4.43
CA VAL A 451 5.89 14.82 3.43
C VAL A 451 7.07 15.50 4.11
N ARG A 452 8.28 15.27 3.60
CA ARG A 452 9.49 16.00 3.99
C ARG A 452 9.97 16.90 2.85
N HIS A 453 10.18 18.17 3.17
CA HIS A 453 10.87 19.12 2.29
C HIS A 453 12.37 18.87 2.35
N CYS A 454 12.97 18.38 1.26
CA CYS A 454 14.34 17.86 1.23
C CYS A 454 15.31 18.68 0.36
N GLY A 455 14.83 19.66 -0.40
CA GLY A 455 15.68 20.52 -1.23
C GLY A 455 14.93 21.67 -1.90
N THR A 456 15.64 22.56 -2.59
CA THR A 456 15.08 23.78 -3.20
C THR A 456 14.84 23.69 -4.71
N GLN A 457 15.27 22.61 -5.37
CA GLN A 457 15.15 22.50 -6.83
C GLN A 457 13.68 22.48 -7.26
N GLY A 458 13.37 23.03 -8.45
CA GLY A 458 12.01 23.02 -9.00
C GLY A 458 10.96 23.67 -8.09
N ARG A 459 11.32 24.77 -7.40
CA ARG A 459 10.49 25.41 -6.36
C ARG A 459 10.13 24.46 -5.20
N GLY A 460 11.05 23.60 -4.78
CA GLY A 460 10.91 22.70 -3.64
C GLY A 460 10.97 21.24 -4.06
N GLN A 461 11.76 20.45 -3.33
CA GLN A 461 11.86 19.00 -3.49
C GLN A 461 11.25 18.29 -2.29
N TRP A 462 10.48 17.27 -2.58
CA TRP A 462 9.62 16.58 -1.62
C TRP A 462 9.86 15.08 -1.67
N THR A 463 9.83 14.45 -0.51
CA THR A 463 9.92 12.99 -0.35
C THR A 463 9.01 12.53 0.78
N VAL A 464 8.76 11.23 0.88
CA VAL A 464 7.90 10.62 1.90
C VAL A 464 8.73 9.60 2.66
N ASP A 465 8.86 9.82 3.97
CA ASP A 465 9.48 8.85 4.87
C ASP A 465 8.42 7.79 5.24
N PHE A 466 8.22 6.82 4.34
CA PHE A 466 7.12 5.83 4.43
C PHE A 466 7.05 5.13 5.78
N ASP A 467 8.18 4.70 6.35
CA ASP A 467 8.21 4.01 7.64
C ASP A 467 7.65 4.87 8.78
N GLN A 468 7.95 6.17 8.78
CA GLN A 468 7.45 7.09 9.80
C GLN A 468 5.94 7.31 9.65
N VAL A 469 5.49 7.64 8.44
CA VAL A 469 4.07 7.91 8.20
C VAL A 469 3.23 6.66 8.44
N MET A 470 3.74 5.49 8.05
CA MET A 470 3.09 4.20 8.32
C MET A 470 3.05 3.85 9.80
N GLU A 471 4.10 4.15 10.56
CA GLU A 471 4.11 3.95 12.01
C GLU A 471 3.08 4.86 12.71
N ARG A 472 2.91 6.10 12.24
CA ARG A 472 1.85 7.01 12.71
C ARG A 472 0.46 6.52 12.36
N LEU A 473 0.26 5.97 11.16
CA LEU A 473 -1.00 5.38 10.76
C LEU A 473 -1.33 4.16 11.64
N ARG A 474 -0.37 3.26 11.85
CA ARG A 474 -0.51 2.11 12.77
C ARG A 474 -0.86 2.53 14.20
N GLU A 475 -0.25 3.59 14.72
CA GLU A 475 -0.61 4.14 16.04
C GLU A 475 -2.04 4.67 16.08
N THR A 476 -2.46 5.38 15.04
CA THR A 476 -3.80 5.97 14.95
C THR A 476 -4.87 4.88 14.92
N GLU A 477 -4.66 3.82 14.14
CA GLU A 477 -5.56 2.67 14.06
C GLU A 477 -5.58 1.85 15.36
N LEU A 478 -4.42 1.66 15.99
CA LEU A 478 -4.32 1.00 17.29
C LEU A 478 -5.09 1.77 18.38
N ASP A 479 -4.92 3.10 18.40
CA ASP A 479 -5.62 3.97 19.34
C ASP A 479 -7.14 3.95 19.11
N ALA A 480 -7.59 3.95 17.85
CA ALA A 480 -9.00 3.82 17.49
C ALA A 480 -9.58 2.48 17.95
N SER A 481 -8.85 1.37 17.74
CA SER A 481 -9.25 0.04 18.21
C SER A 481 -9.38 -0.04 19.74
N ILE A 482 -8.43 0.58 20.46
CA ILE A 482 -8.46 0.65 21.93
C ILE A 482 -9.61 1.54 22.42
N GLU A 483 -9.87 2.69 21.78
CA GLU A 483 -10.99 3.56 22.15
C GLU A 483 -12.34 2.88 21.90
N GLN A 484 -12.50 2.15 20.80
CA GLN A 484 -13.72 1.41 20.53
C GLN A 484 -13.97 0.28 21.56
N SER A 485 -12.91 -0.40 22.00
CA SER A 485 -13.02 -1.57 22.88
C SER A 485 -13.07 -1.19 24.36
N PHE A 486 -12.28 -0.19 24.77
CA PHE A 486 -12.10 0.20 26.18
C PHE A 486 -12.49 1.66 26.45
N GLY A 487 -13.00 2.40 25.48
CA GLY A 487 -13.38 3.80 25.64
C GLY A 487 -12.20 4.73 25.88
N ARG A 488 -12.51 6.02 26.02
CA ARG A 488 -11.52 7.10 26.18
C ARG A 488 -10.61 6.94 27.39
N HIS A 489 -11.11 6.35 28.48
CA HIS A 489 -10.31 6.10 29.68
C HIS A 489 -9.25 5.00 29.45
N GLY A 490 -9.59 3.94 28.72
CA GLY A 490 -8.63 2.90 28.36
C GLY A 490 -7.54 3.46 27.43
N LEU A 491 -7.94 4.21 26.41
CA LEU A 491 -7.01 4.87 25.50
C LEU A 491 -6.08 5.86 26.22
N ARG A 492 -6.61 6.64 27.17
CA ARG A 492 -5.78 7.56 27.97
C ARG A 492 -4.70 6.79 28.73
N LEU A 493 -5.05 5.69 29.38
CA LEU A 493 -4.11 4.88 30.15
C LEU A 493 -3.04 4.26 29.26
N THR A 494 -3.39 3.72 28.08
CA THR A 494 -2.39 3.17 27.15
C THR A 494 -1.47 4.25 26.58
N ARG A 495 -1.98 5.44 26.26
CA ARG A 495 -1.14 6.57 25.81
C ARG A 495 -0.12 6.98 26.86
N ILE A 496 -0.54 7.09 28.12
CA ILE A 496 0.36 7.41 29.24
C ILE A 496 1.43 6.34 29.42
N LEU A 497 1.07 5.05 29.33
CA LEU A 497 2.01 3.95 29.44
C LEU A 497 2.97 3.86 28.23
N ARG A 498 2.52 4.27 27.04
CA ARG A 498 3.38 4.35 25.85
C ARG A 498 4.42 5.47 25.99
N GLU A 499 4.01 6.61 26.52
CA GLU A 499 4.87 7.79 26.68
C GLU A 499 5.83 7.65 27.88
N LYS A 500 5.34 7.19 29.04
CA LYS A 500 6.13 7.09 30.27
C LYS A 500 6.76 5.72 30.50
N GLY A 501 6.45 4.74 29.66
CA GLY A 501 6.87 3.36 29.83
C GLY A 501 6.18 2.68 31.02
N LYS A 502 6.98 2.09 31.90
CA LYS A 502 6.49 1.24 33.00
C LYS A 502 6.13 2.08 34.22
N LEU A 503 4.88 2.00 34.67
CA LEU A 503 4.38 2.80 35.78
C LEU A 503 3.86 1.96 36.94
N ASP A 504 4.21 2.36 38.16
CA ASP A 504 3.67 1.78 39.39
C ASP A 504 2.18 2.16 39.56
N GLU A 505 1.43 1.32 40.26
CA GLU A 505 0.01 1.48 40.57
C GLU A 505 -0.30 2.81 41.29
N LYS A 506 0.67 3.40 42.00
CA LYS A 506 0.51 4.70 42.65
C LYS A 506 0.67 5.88 41.68
N MET A 507 1.57 5.76 40.71
CA MET A 507 1.91 6.86 39.78
C MET A 507 0.90 6.97 38.64
N LEU A 508 0.37 5.84 38.18
CA LEU A 508 -0.55 5.80 37.04
C LEU A 508 -1.86 6.59 37.27
N PRO A 509 -2.56 6.50 38.42
CA PRO A 509 -3.76 7.29 38.67
C PRO A 509 -3.50 8.80 38.71
N SER A 510 -2.36 9.21 39.28
CA SER A 510 -1.95 10.61 39.32
C SER A 510 -1.67 11.14 37.91
N ALA A 511 -0.94 10.39 37.09
CA ALA A 511 -0.67 10.76 35.70
C ALA A 511 -1.95 10.81 34.83
N ALA A 512 -2.92 9.93 35.09
CA ALA A 512 -4.17 9.86 34.33
C ALA A 512 -5.25 10.86 34.76
N LEU A 513 -5.04 11.53 35.91
CA LEU A 513 -6.04 12.35 36.60
C LEU A 513 -7.36 11.57 36.82
N MET A 514 -7.23 10.34 37.33
CA MET A 514 -8.33 9.41 37.56
C MET A 514 -8.30 8.89 39.00
N LYS A 515 -9.46 8.48 39.53
CA LYS A 515 -9.54 7.84 40.84
C LYS A 515 -8.83 6.49 40.80
N LYS A 516 -8.12 6.15 41.88
CA LYS A 516 -7.37 4.88 41.99
C LYS A 516 -8.24 3.65 41.71
N THR A 517 -9.46 3.61 42.26
CA THR A 517 -10.42 2.50 42.07
C THR A 517 -10.77 2.29 40.60
N ASP A 518 -10.97 3.38 39.86
CA ASP A 518 -11.42 3.33 38.47
C ASP A 518 -10.27 2.89 37.56
N VAL A 519 -9.05 3.35 37.84
CA VAL A 519 -7.84 2.90 37.15
C VAL A 519 -7.61 1.42 37.39
N GLN A 520 -7.68 0.94 38.63
CA GLN A 520 -7.50 -0.48 38.95
C GLN A 520 -8.50 -1.36 38.20
N ALA A 521 -9.79 -1.02 38.24
CA ALA A 521 -10.84 -1.75 37.52
C ALA A 521 -10.57 -1.77 36.00
N LYS A 522 -10.13 -0.63 35.44
CA LYS A 522 -9.88 -0.51 34.01
C LYS A 522 -8.63 -1.27 33.56
N MET A 523 -7.54 -1.17 34.31
CA MET A 523 -6.29 -1.88 34.06
C MET A 523 -6.47 -3.38 34.15
N LEU A 524 -7.25 -3.87 35.13
CA LEU A 524 -7.60 -5.28 35.24
C LEU A 524 -8.37 -5.77 34.00
N ALA A 525 -9.38 -5.01 33.55
CA ALA A 525 -10.14 -5.37 32.35
C ALA A 525 -9.25 -5.40 31.10
N MET A 526 -8.32 -4.46 30.97
CA MET A 526 -7.36 -4.40 29.86
C MET A 526 -6.31 -5.53 29.94
N GLN A 527 -5.91 -5.93 31.14
CA GLN A 527 -5.03 -7.07 31.35
C GLN A 527 -5.71 -8.39 30.97
N MET A 528 -6.96 -8.59 31.36
CA MET A 528 -7.73 -9.78 30.97
C MET A 528 -7.90 -9.91 29.46
N ALA A 529 -7.88 -8.78 28.74
CA ALA A 529 -7.92 -8.74 27.28
C ALA A 529 -6.53 -8.83 26.62
N GLY A 530 -5.45 -8.95 27.39
CA GLY A 530 -4.08 -9.06 26.87
C GLY A 530 -3.50 -7.76 26.30
N LEU A 531 -4.08 -6.60 26.62
CA LEU A 531 -3.64 -5.29 26.12
C LEU A 531 -2.52 -4.67 26.98
N VAL A 532 -2.50 -4.98 28.27
CA VAL A 532 -1.54 -4.46 29.24
C VAL A 532 -1.10 -5.60 30.15
N ASP A 533 0.17 -5.62 30.51
CA ASP A 533 0.73 -6.61 31.43
C ASP A 533 1.30 -5.95 32.70
N VAL A 534 1.51 -6.78 33.73
CA VAL A 534 2.15 -6.41 34.99
C VAL A 534 3.54 -7.04 35.04
N GLN A 535 4.55 -6.23 35.27
CA GLN A 535 5.90 -6.70 35.58
C GLN A 535 6.14 -6.69 37.08
N GLU A 536 6.50 -7.86 37.60
CA GLU A 536 6.93 -8.05 38.98
C GLU A 536 8.43 -7.82 39.13
N VAL A 537 8.81 -6.94 40.05
CA VAL A 537 10.21 -6.67 40.38
C VAL A 537 10.41 -6.93 41.88
N PRO A 538 10.92 -8.12 42.27
CA PRO A 538 11.23 -8.43 43.65
C PRO A 538 12.32 -7.52 44.21
N LYS A 539 12.13 -6.98 45.42
CA LYS A 539 13.19 -6.25 46.14
C LYS A 539 14.26 -7.18 46.70
N ASP A 540 13.89 -8.44 46.93
CA ASP A 540 14.72 -9.46 47.56
C ASP A 540 14.56 -10.81 46.84
N ASN A 541 15.52 -11.70 47.07
CA ASN A 541 15.57 -13.03 46.45
C ASN A 541 14.41 -13.96 46.87
N THR A 542 13.66 -13.62 47.92
CA THR A 542 12.52 -14.40 48.42
C THR A 542 11.26 -14.24 47.59
N ARG A 543 11.19 -13.24 46.69
CA ARG A 543 10.07 -12.96 45.76
C ARG A 543 8.68 -12.91 46.41
N VAL A 544 8.60 -12.58 47.70
CA VAL A 544 7.33 -12.46 48.42
C VAL A 544 6.59 -11.20 47.95
N ALA A 545 5.30 -11.31 47.65
CA ALA A 545 4.49 -10.23 47.07
C ALA A 545 4.54 -8.90 47.84
N ASN A 546 4.63 -8.93 49.18
CA ASN A 546 4.75 -7.71 50.01
C ASN A 546 6.09 -6.96 49.84
N ARG A 547 7.10 -7.62 49.27
CA ARG A 547 8.41 -7.07 48.92
C ARG A 547 8.63 -7.01 47.41
N THR A 548 7.57 -7.10 46.61
CA THR A 548 7.63 -7.02 45.15
C THR A 548 6.97 -5.72 44.68
N LEU A 549 7.62 -5.04 43.73
CA LEU A 549 7.05 -3.88 43.04
C LEU A 549 6.32 -4.38 41.79
N PHE A 550 5.17 -3.78 41.48
CA PHE A 550 4.34 -4.14 40.33
C PHE A 550 4.26 -2.95 39.38
N PHE A 551 4.70 -3.14 38.15
CA PHE A 551 4.68 -2.09 37.13
C PHE A 551 3.76 -2.49 35.99
N TRP A 552 2.78 -1.63 35.70
CA TRP A 552 1.97 -1.74 34.49
C TRP A 552 2.79 -1.31 33.28
N PHE A 553 2.67 -2.04 32.19
CA PHE A 553 3.29 -1.67 30.92
C PHE A 553 2.44 -2.09 29.73
N PHE A 554 2.55 -1.30 28.66
CA PHE A 554 1.88 -1.55 27.40
C PHE A 554 2.90 -2.07 26.39
N ASP A 555 2.72 -3.32 25.93
CA ASP A 555 3.55 -3.92 24.89
C ASP A 555 2.89 -3.68 23.52
N ARG A 556 3.48 -2.75 22.76
CA ARG A 556 2.97 -2.36 21.44
C ARG A 556 2.99 -3.53 20.45
N GLU A 557 4.12 -4.23 20.35
CA GLU A 557 4.32 -5.27 19.34
C GLU A 557 3.38 -6.46 19.59
N ARG A 558 3.26 -6.87 20.86
CA ARG A 558 2.30 -7.90 21.27
C ARG A 558 0.86 -7.49 20.99
N SER A 559 0.49 -6.26 21.31
CA SER A 559 -0.87 -5.74 21.05
C SER A 559 -1.18 -5.72 19.55
N GLN A 560 -0.24 -5.28 18.72
CA GLN A 560 -0.40 -5.31 17.26
C GLN A 560 -0.53 -6.74 16.72
N ALA A 561 0.28 -7.68 17.21
CA ALA A 561 0.19 -9.08 16.81
C ALA A 561 -1.15 -9.73 17.23
N GLN A 562 -1.64 -9.41 18.43
CA GLN A 562 -2.94 -9.90 18.93
C GLN A 562 -4.09 -9.34 18.08
N ILE A 563 -4.11 -8.03 17.82
CA ILE A 563 -5.11 -7.40 16.95
C ILE A 563 -5.10 -8.04 15.56
N LEU A 564 -3.92 -8.29 15.00
CA LEU A 564 -3.79 -8.92 13.68
C LEU A 564 -4.42 -10.33 13.65
N ASP A 565 -4.18 -11.16 14.67
CA ASP A 565 -4.80 -12.49 14.77
C ASP A 565 -6.32 -12.42 14.99
N ASP A 566 -6.80 -11.46 15.78
CA ASP A 566 -8.22 -11.20 15.99
C ASP A 566 -8.92 -10.72 14.71
N LEU A 567 -8.24 -9.92 13.88
CA LEU A 567 -8.72 -9.51 12.55
C LEU A 567 -8.86 -10.74 11.64
N TYR A 568 -7.87 -11.64 11.59
CA TYR A 568 -7.98 -12.88 10.83
C TYR A 568 -9.15 -13.74 11.31
N LYS A 569 -9.31 -13.88 12.62
CA LYS A 569 -10.41 -14.62 13.21
C LYS A 569 -11.78 -14.01 12.88
N ALA A 570 -11.88 -12.68 12.86
CA ALA A 570 -13.10 -11.98 12.45
C ALA A 570 -13.42 -12.25 10.96
N MET A 571 -12.43 -12.20 10.08
CA MET A 571 -12.59 -12.54 8.66
C MET A 571 -13.02 -14.00 8.46
N VAL A 572 -12.39 -14.95 9.17
CA VAL A 572 -12.77 -16.37 9.17
C VAL A 572 -14.23 -16.54 9.54
N ARG A 573 -14.66 -15.91 10.64
CA ARG A 573 -16.05 -15.97 11.10
C ARG A 573 -17.01 -15.41 10.05
N ALA A 574 -16.70 -14.27 9.43
CA ALA A 574 -17.53 -13.68 8.39
C ALA A 574 -17.71 -14.62 7.18
N LEU A 575 -16.62 -15.27 6.72
CA LEU A 575 -16.68 -16.22 5.61
C LEU A 575 -17.39 -17.53 5.98
N GLN A 576 -17.20 -18.03 7.21
CA GLN A 576 -17.94 -19.20 7.71
C GLN A 576 -19.45 -18.90 7.80
N THR A 577 -19.82 -17.72 8.31
CA THR A 577 -21.22 -17.27 8.32
C THR A 577 -21.78 -17.18 6.90
N LEU A 578 -21.01 -16.64 5.95
CA LEU A 578 -21.43 -16.59 4.54
C LEU A 578 -21.69 -17.99 3.98
N GLN A 579 -20.82 -18.97 4.26
CA GLN A 579 -21.03 -20.35 3.82
C GLN A 579 -22.29 -20.98 4.42
N VAL A 580 -22.59 -20.70 5.69
CA VAL A 580 -23.82 -21.16 6.35
C VAL A 580 -25.06 -20.57 5.69
N GLU A 581 -25.07 -19.26 5.40
CA GLU A 581 -26.20 -18.62 4.72
C GLU A 581 -26.38 -19.12 3.29
N ARG A 582 -25.29 -19.33 2.54
CA ARG A 582 -25.33 -19.97 1.21
C ARG A 582 -25.91 -21.38 1.28
N HIS A 583 -25.54 -22.17 2.29
CA HIS A 583 -26.08 -23.51 2.47
C HIS A 583 -27.57 -23.50 2.81
N ARG A 584 -28.00 -22.55 3.66
CA ARG A 584 -29.40 -22.36 4.04
C ARG A 584 -30.29 -22.05 2.85
N GLU A 585 -29.81 -21.20 1.94
CA GLU A 585 -30.54 -20.76 0.75
C GLU A 585 -30.17 -21.52 -0.54
N ARG A 586 -29.48 -22.67 -0.42
CA ARG A 586 -28.94 -23.41 -1.58
C ARG A 586 -29.95 -23.74 -2.68
N ASN A 587 -31.21 -23.98 -2.32
CA ASN A 587 -32.25 -24.35 -3.28
C ASN A 587 -32.67 -23.14 -4.13
N ILE A 588 -32.63 -21.94 -3.56
CA ILE A 588 -32.91 -20.69 -4.28
C ILE A 588 -31.70 -20.33 -5.14
N LEU A 589 -30.49 -20.45 -4.60
CA LEU A 589 -29.26 -20.19 -5.35
C LEU A 589 -29.13 -21.13 -6.57
N SER A 590 -29.37 -22.43 -6.39
CA SER A 590 -29.33 -23.38 -7.50
C SER A 590 -30.43 -23.15 -8.54
N PHE A 591 -31.55 -22.54 -8.14
CA PHE A 591 -32.61 -22.12 -9.06
C PHE A 591 -32.17 -20.90 -9.90
N VAL A 592 -31.52 -19.92 -9.27
CA VAL A 592 -31.04 -18.67 -9.91
C VAL A 592 -29.83 -18.92 -10.83
N GLU A 593 -28.95 -19.85 -10.46
CA GLU A 593 -27.76 -20.22 -11.27
C GLU A 593 -28.11 -20.85 -12.63
N ARG A 594 -29.38 -21.21 -12.87
CA ARG A 594 -29.82 -21.79 -14.15
C ARG A 594 -29.78 -20.71 -15.24
N LYS A 595 -29.25 -21.08 -16.43
CA LYS A 595 -29.02 -20.16 -17.55
C LYS A 595 -30.27 -19.45 -18.06
N ASP A 596 -31.44 -20.05 -17.89
CA ASP A 596 -32.76 -19.52 -18.27
C ASP A 596 -33.33 -18.51 -17.26
N VAL A 597 -32.80 -18.50 -16.03
CA VAL A 597 -33.23 -17.63 -14.92
C VAL A 597 -32.30 -16.45 -14.71
N MET A 598 -31.00 -16.67 -14.92
CA MET A 598 -29.95 -15.67 -14.73
C MET A 598 -30.24 -14.37 -15.50
N GLY A 599 -30.30 -13.24 -14.80
CA GLY A 599 -30.64 -11.93 -15.33
C GLY A 599 -32.15 -11.66 -15.52
N LYS A 600 -33.01 -12.61 -15.17
CA LYS A 600 -34.48 -12.51 -15.20
C LYS A 600 -35.12 -12.97 -13.88
N GLU A 601 -34.37 -12.84 -12.79
CA GLU A 601 -34.75 -13.37 -11.48
C GLU A 601 -36.10 -12.80 -11.00
N GLU A 602 -36.33 -11.51 -11.21
CA GLU A 602 -37.57 -10.83 -10.83
C GLU A 602 -38.80 -11.32 -11.62
N GLU A 603 -38.62 -11.68 -12.88
CA GLU A 603 -39.71 -12.12 -13.77
C GLU A 603 -40.07 -13.59 -13.55
N VAL A 604 -39.08 -14.44 -13.26
CA VAL A 604 -39.25 -15.90 -13.20
C VAL A 604 -39.58 -16.40 -11.78
N MET A 605 -39.17 -15.68 -10.74
CA MET A 605 -39.38 -16.10 -9.36
C MET A 605 -40.70 -15.58 -8.78
N THR A 606 -41.27 -16.31 -7.82
CA THR A 606 -42.37 -15.75 -7.02
C THR A 606 -41.83 -14.63 -6.12
N ALA A 607 -42.67 -13.62 -5.83
CA ALA A 607 -42.27 -12.47 -5.01
C ALA A 607 -41.65 -12.87 -3.66
N GLU A 608 -42.13 -13.93 -3.02
CA GLU A 608 -41.57 -14.45 -1.77
C GLU A 608 -40.12 -14.96 -1.94
N HIS A 609 -39.87 -15.78 -2.97
CA HIS A 609 -38.54 -16.30 -3.25
C HIS A 609 -37.59 -15.19 -3.72
N TYR A 610 -38.08 -14.23 -4.52
CA TYR A 610 -37.32 -13.08 -4.97
C TYR A 610 -36.90 -12.18 -3.79
N ASN A 611 -37.82 -11.87 -2.88
CA ASN A 611 -37.51 -11.10 -1.67
C ASN A 611 -36.48 -11.83 -0.79
N LYS A 612 -36.57 -13.16 -0.69
CA LYS A 612 -35.62 -13.98 0.07
C LYS A 612 -34.23 -13.98 -0.59
N TYR A 613 -34.17 -14.06 -1.91
CA TYR A 613 -32.94 -13.94 -2.69
C TYR A 613 -32.29 -12.56 -2.52
N ASN A 614 -33.05 -11.47 -2.64
CA ASN A 614 -32.54 -10.11 -2.43
C ASN A 614 -32.00 -9.91 -1.02
N ARG A 615 -32.70 -10.41 0.00
CA ARG A 615 -32.20 -10.40 1.38
C ARG A 615 -30.88 -11.16 1.51
N HIS A 616 -30.76 -12.32 0.88
CA HIS A 616 -29.52 -13.09 0.87
C HIS A 616 -28.37 -12.30 0.20
N LEU A 617 -28.63 -11.64 -0.94
CA LEU A 617 -27.64 -10.79 -1.60
C LEU A 617 -27.20 -9.61 -0.72
N GLU A 618 -28.12 -8.96 -0.01
CA GLU A 618 -27.78 -7.90 0.94
C GLU A 618 -26.89 -8.41 2.08
N GLU A 619 -27.22 -9.57 2.66
CA GLU A 619 -26.45 -10.20 3.73
C GLU A 619 -25.05 -10.61 3.22
N GLN A 620 -24.96 -11.19 2.02
CA GLN A 620 -23.70 -11.49 1.35
C GLN A 620 -22.85 -10.24 1.13
N ASN A 621 -23.42 -9.17 0.59
CA ASN A 621 -22.72 -7.90 0.35
C ASN A 621 -22.21 -7.28 1.65
N LYS A 622 -23.00 -7.32 2.73
CA LYS A 622 -22.58 -6.85 4.06
C LYS A 622 -21.40 -7.66 4.60
N LEU A 623 -21.44 -8.99 4.51
CA LEU A 623 -20.37 -9.87 4.99
C LEU A 623 -19.08 -9.69 4.17
N LEU A 624 -19.16 -9.68 2.84
CA LEU A 624 -17.99 -9.46 1.98
C LEU A 624 -17.42 -8.04 2.17
N GLY A 625 -18.28 -7.03 2.28
CA GLY A 625 -17.86 -5.66 2.60
C GLY A 625 -17.15 -5.55 3.96
N GLN A 626 -17.59 -6.30 4.97
CA GLN A 626 -16.89 -6.40 6.26
C GLN A 626 -15.51 -7.04 6.10
N VAL A 627 -15.39 -8.14 5.34
CA VAL A 627 -14.09 -8.79 5.06
C VAL A 627 -13.14 -7.82 4.38
N MET A 628 -13.62 -7.03 3.41
CA MET A 628 -12.80 -6.00 2.76
C MET A 628 -12.32 -4.93 3.74
N ARG A 629 -13.19 -4.42 4.62
CA ARG A 629 -12.77 -3.43 5.63
C ARG A 629 -11.77 -4.00 6.64
N LEU A 630 -11.91 -5.26 7.02
CA LEU A 630 -10.96 -5.94 7.89
C LEU A 630 -9.59 -6.15 7.21
N ASP A 631 -9.57 -6.49 5.92
CA ASP A 631 -8.33 -6.60 5.13
C ASP A 631 -7.57 -5.25 5.05
N GLU A 632 -8.27 -4.12 5.04
CA GLU A 632 -7.64 -2.79 5.11
C GLU A 632 -6.80 -2.64 6.39
N MET A 633 -7.35 -3.04 7.52
CA MET A 633 -6.66 -3.02 8.81
C MET A 633 -5.50 -4.02 8.84
N VAL A 634 -5.71 -5.22 8.31
CA VAL A 634 -4.64 -6.23 8.18
C VAL A 634 -3.48 -5.68 7.36
N SER A 635 -3.76 -4.99 6.27
CA SER A 635 -2.75 -4.45 5.37
C SER A 635 -1.91 -3.38 6.08
N ILE A 636 -2.51 -2.54 6.92
CA ILE A 636 -1.80 -1.54 7.74
C ILE A 636 -0.87 -2.18 8.77
N PHE A 637 -1.31 -3.24 9.46
CA PHE A 637 -0.49 -3.89 10.50
C PHE A 637 0.55 -4.86 9.95
N ARG A 638 0.31 -5.49 8.79
CA ARG A 638 1.14 -6.60 8.28
C ARG A 638 1.81 -6.36 6.93
N GLU A 639 1.30 -5.53 6.03
CA GLU A 639 1.90 -5.41 4.69
C GLU A 639 2.65 -4.10 4.50
N TYR A 640 2.04 -3.01 4.98
CA TYR A 640 2.57 -1.67 4.80
C TYR A 640 3.71 -1.36 5.75
#